data_AF-A0A8J3HF76-F1
#
_entry.id   AF-A0A8J3HF76-F1
#
_cell.length_a   1.000
_cell.length_b   1.000
_cell.length_c   1.000
_cell.angle_alpha   90.00
_cell.angle_beta   90.00
_cell.angle_gamma   90.00
#
_symmetry.space_group_name_H-M   'P 1'
#
loop_
_entity.id
_entity.type
_entity.pdbx_description
1 polymer ?
#
loop_
_entity_poly.entity_id
_entity_poly.type
_entity_poly.pdbx_seq_one_letter_code
_entity_poly.pdbx_strand_id
1 'polypeptide(L)'
;MTSDYLMVRRDDLVVLGLRCTGFDLVAASTGDDPATLRATEHNTVEITFPPQHLGEETGDAPVLGQVGLGSLDEDSSVPVWTAYPAGPSRMAFTLEAGALLRLTVAGVLDALRTARVLADGSAIELPWRLIWSPEAPAESGPLTSEHLVEPANSPGSTVGLWRSRLLGGGATDADARIGLRSIDGGTADLADPEGVVPALSRYTRVSIADQARRVPAHADRLELTSLGGSLRARGEWPSLSWEHDATLGRDMRVRVLMRGMLYPYGHRCEWIELTERQFGVDSDADTAVLKKQRTMVVTEQWLGEPEDAQLKRGFPFDAVEIAEQTYADLDEPEWQTHPRPAPGLAAELQRLRDEVAGMQAWIDQVSHDYVPASLEEIARSVPEVQHYLDLAAEIEYIGSFAAERLPLCFWPTRHGEKVRFPLRLRGRAGDVTVAMPLLFVSAEFVPGYAGALAATDGTALLDDPTVAPAVAAAYAGQGRAQTPGVAVDLVRAAQPHPGDVHEVHGFTVSAAPYHDGTRMSFRPQLDELLVTLPALRSLLGLRDAVAVRYSDAYRGAGEAADVLLALAEPILVDFSQASDRCGGLASPVFRADVLSRTLGPVSGAGLAELLPSGHLDPAKLFSDGATVLGFDLRTLIAQLDAPPQLLSVVGPGQPPRVQMQWQDVRLVSIGPLEADDRSRLNLTVTQSADDTVTTCVISDFALVLPPGSAAQLRLRFGSLTFTSRTGHAPTLAVDRLEAEFLGYLKLLKDLQERVQLGNAPPGVEATPGGITARYALAVPDVQVGAFVLRNIVFRAGVDVPFDARPVSVSLGFASRQNPFNLSVLMFGGGGYLDLLIDYRGLRRLEASLEFGAAVAVDFVIASAEVHALGGVRYLMDGQGAVTLTGFIRIGGSVDILGLVSVAVELMIALSYDIEANRMVGRATLVVEIDLTFYSDTVELDSGEWVLAGAAATEMDAPAMAPQPGFAAPDDPAPPRSPDDPLAGWLAYRQAFTPLPGPSTPGRQPSDQPLSDKQG
;
A
#
# COMPACT_ATOMS: atom_id res chain seq x y z
N MET A 1 59.42 -52.02 11.10
CA MET A 1 58.31 -52.75 11.77
C MET A 1 57.20 -51.77 12.12
N THR A 2 55.95 -52.26 12.22
CA THR A 2 54.82 -51.55 12.86
C THR A 2 54.40 -52.41 14.05
N SER A 3 54.24 -51.81 15.24
CA SER A 3 53.84 -52.54 16.46
C SER A 3 52.99 -51.66 17.35
N ASP A 4 51.87 -52.21 17.84
CA ASP A 4 50.87 -51.51 18.66
C ASP A 4 50.85 -52.10 20.07
N TYR A 5 50.95 -51.26 21.09
CA TYR A 5 51.04 -51.63 22.51
C TYR A 5 50.11 -50.76 23.37
N LEU A 6 49.71 -51.27 24.53
CA LEU A 6 49.03 -50.50 25.58
C LEU A 6 49.98 -50.32 26.77
N MET A 7 50.30 -49.07 27.10
CA MET A 7 51.12 -48.70 28.24
C MET A 7 50.23 -48.43 29.46
N VAL A 8 50.47 -49.15 30.56
CA VAL A 8 49.72 -48.98 31.82
C VAL A 8 50.68 -48.81 32.98
N ARG A 9 50.57 -47.70 33.73
CA ARG A 9 51.18 -47.50 35.05
C ARG A 9 50.12 -47.02 36.03
N ARG A 10 49.77 -47.89 36.98
CA ARG A 10 48.66 -47.66 37.92
C ARG A 10 48.91 -46.53 38.93
N ASP A 11 50.18 -46.28 39.29
CA ASP A 11 50.50 -45.47 40.47
C ASP A 11 50.12 -43.99 40.26
N ASP A 12 50.22 -43.49 39.03
CA ASP A 12 49.86 -42.13 38.61
C ASP A 12 48.92 -42.10 37.39
N LEU A 13 48.26 -43.24 37.12
CA LEU A 13 47.22 -43.42 36.11
C LEU A 13 47.67 -43.17 34.65
N VAL A 14 48.84 -43.66 34.25
CA VAL A 14 49.22 -43.70 32.83
C VAL A 14 48.45 -44.84 32.15
N VAL A 15 47.59 -44.51 31.19
CA VAL A 15 46.91 -45.45 30.29
C VAL A 15 46.95 -44.86 28.89
N LEU A 16 47.88 -45.33 28.06
CA LEU A 16 48.19 -44.77 26.74
C LEU A 16 48.41 -45.87 25.70
N GLY A 17 47.87 -45.70 24.49
CA GLY A 17 48.27 -46.50 23.33
C GLY A 17 49.63 -46.05 22.80
N LEU A 18 50.44 -46.98 22.32
CA LEU A 18 51.74 -46.74 21.71
C LEU A 18 51.81 -47.45 20.37
N ARG A 19 52.17 -46.72 19.32
CA ARG A 19 52.49 -47.27 18.01
C ARG A 19 53.84 -46.77 17.55
N CYS A 20 54.73 -47.68 17.16
CA CYS A 20 56.06 -47.34 16.64
C CYS A 20 56.20 -47.77 15.18
N THR A 21 56.64 -46.85 14.32
CA THR A 21 56.95 -47.10 12.90
C THR A 21 58.35 -46.59 12.55
N GLY A 22 59.02 -47.26 11.60
CA GLY A 22 60.38 -46.85 11.20
C GLY A 22 61.46 -47.12 12.26
N PHE A 23 61.37 -48.27 12.95
CA PHE A 23 62.38 -48.72 13.92
C PHE A 23 62.97 -50.10 13.56
N ASP A 24 64.24 -50.28 13.92
CA ASP A 24 64.95 -51.55 13.89
C ASP A 24 65.00 -52.20 15.28
N LEU A 25 64.78 -53.52 15.36
CA LEU A 25 64.87 -54.25 16.62
C LEU A 25 66.35 -54.46 17.00
N VAL A 26 66.75 -54.02 18.19
CA VAL A 26 68.07 -54.31 18.74
C VAL A 26 67.98 -55.64 19.50
N ALA A 27 68.82 -56.62 19.11
CA ALA A 27 68.84 -57.93 19.74
C ALA A 27 69.04 -57.82 21.27
N ALA A 28 68.14 -58.44 22.04
CA ALA A 28 68.21 -58.45 23.49
C ALA A 28 69.46 -59.20 23.97
N SER A 29 70.16 -58.64 24.98
CA SER A 29 71.34 -59.25 25.61
C SER A 29 71.02 -60.54 26.35
N THR A 30 69.79 -60.67 26.87
CA THR A 30 69.25 -61.85 27.56
C THR A 30 67.76 -62.02 27.24
N GLY A 31 67.20 -63.22 27.42
CA GLY A 31 65.78 -63.51 27.11
C GLY A 31 64.75 -62.77 27.97
N ASP A 32 65.17 -62.15 29.08
CA ASP A 32 64.32 -61.42 30.03
C ASP A 32 64.41 -59.89 29.87
N ASP A 33 65.29 -59.37 29.01
CA ASP A 33 65.40 -57.93 28.77
C ASP A 33 64.23 -57.43 27.90
N PRO A 34 63.53 -56.34 28.29
CA PRO A 34 62.48 -55.77 27.46
C PRO A 34 63.05 -55.29 26.12
N ALA A 35 62.32 -55.56 25.04
CA ALA A 35 62.73 -55.24 23.68
C ALA A 35 63.12 -53.76 23.53
N THR A 36 64.21 -53.51 22.81
CA THR A 36 64.72 -52.16 22.53
C THR A 36 64.69 -51.91 21.04
N LEU A 37 64.11 -50.78 20.64
CA LEU A 37 64.00 -50.32 19.26
C LEU A 37 65.03 -49.23 18.98
N ARG A 38 65.61 -49.22 17.79
CA ARG A 38 66.51 -48.16 17.30
C ARG A 38 65.81 -47.34 16.22
N ALA A 39 65.75 -46.03 16.41
CA ALA A 39 65.11 -45.11 15.48
C ALA A 39 65.87 -45.04 14.14
N THR A 40 65.15 -45.17 13.02
CA THR A 40 65.69 -44.88 11.67
C THR A 40 65.50 -43.39 11.32
N GLU A 41 65.95 -42.95 10.14
CA GLU A 41 65.77 -41.56 9.67
C GLU A 41 64.30 -41.14 9.53
N HIS A 42 63.40 -42.09 9.26
CA HIS A 42 61.96 -41.85 9.09
C HIS A 42 61.17 -42.62 10.16
N ASN A 43 61.38 -42.25 11.42
CA ASN A 43 60.73 -42.88 12.56
C ASN A 43 59.55 -42.03 13.08
N THR A 44 58.50 -42.72 13.55
CA THR A 44 57.37 -42.09 14.24
C THR A 44 56.98 -42.92 15.46
N VAL A 45 56.82 -42.24 16.59
CA VAL A 45 56.21 -42.77 17.81
C VAL A 45 54.87 -42.07 17.99
N GLU A 46 53.78 -42.81 17.85
CA GLU A 46 52.42 -42.30 18.04
C GLU A 46 51.89 -42.73 19.41
N ILE A 47 51.43 -41.76 20.18
CA ILE A 47 50.80 -41.96 21.49
C ILE A 47 49.31 -41.67 21.36
N THR A 48 48.48 -42.67 21.65
CA THR A 48 47.02 -42.51 21.70
C THR A 48 46.58 -42.30 23.14
N PHE A 49 45.87 -41.20 23.38
CA PHE A 49 45.26 -40.86 24.66
C PHE A 49 43.77 -41.24 24.64
N PRO A 50 43.19 -41.63 25.79
CA PRO A 50 41.74 -41.66 25.97
C PRO A 50 41.07 -40.31 25.63
N PRO A 51 39.72 -40.24 25.61
CA PRO A 51 39.00 -38.98 25.41
C PRO A 51 39.57 -37.83 26.25
N GLN A 52 39.93 -36.73 25.59
CA GLN A 52 40.53 -35.58 26.27
C GLN A 52 39.52 -34.52 26.69
N HIS A 53 38.27 -34.63 26.26
CA HIS A 53 37.21 -33.68 26.58
C HIS A 53 35.85 -34.37 26.74
N LEU A 54 34.94 -33.71 27.47
CA LEU A 54 33.54 -34.09 27.63
C LEU A 54 32.65 -32.96 27.08
N GLY A 55 31.81 -33.28 26.09
CA GLY A 55 30.73 -32.41 25.67
C GLY A 55 29.62 -32.42 26.72
N GLU A 56 29.68 -31.47 27.66
CA GLU A 56 28.73 -31.32 28.76
C GLU A 56 27.53 -30.44 28.36
N GLU A 57 26.34 -30.82 28.83
CA GLU A 57 25.12 -30.03 28.71
C GLU A 57 25.19 -28.72 29.52
N THR A 58 24.75 -27.62 28.91
CA THR A 58 24.60 -26.31 29.55
C THR A 58 23.16 -26.10 30.04
N GLY A 59 22.98 -25.41 31.16
CA GLY A 59 21.66 -25.07 31.72
C GLY A 59 21.25 -23.62 31.42
N ASP A 60 19.98 -23.41 31.05
CA ASP A 60 19.38 -22.08 30.91
C ASP A 60 19.01 -21.48 32.28
N ALA A 61 19.26 -20.18 32.43
CA ALA A 61 19.15 -19.46 33.70
C ALA A 61 17.78 -19.46 34.43
N PRO A 62 16.60 -19.69 33.82
CA PRO A 62 15.34 -19.66 34.59
C PRO A 62 14.81 -21.04 35.04
N VAL A 63 15.35 -22.17 34.58
CA VAL A 63 14.81 -23.51 34.94
C VAL A 63 15.18 -23.93 36.37
N LEU A 64 16.17 -23.27 36.98
CA LEU A 64 16.63 -23.54 38.34
C LEU A 64 15.59 -23.22 39.43
N GLY A 65 14.52 -22.47 39.11
CA GLY A 65 13.47 -22.12 40.08
C GLY A 65 12.34 -23.15 40.23
N GLN A 66 12.22 -24.15 39.33
CA GLN A 66 11.13 -25.14 39.38
C GLN A 66 11.55 -26.51 39.90
N VAL A 67 12.84 -26.79 40.05
CA VAL A 67 13.31 -28.01 40.72
C VAL A 67 13.47 -27.71 42.20
N GLY A 68 12.34 -27.57 42.90
CA GLY A 68 12.36 -27.58 44.35
C GLY A 68 12.88 -28.94 44.84
N LEU A 69 13.83 -28.93 45.77
CA LEU A 69 14.15 -30.07 46.66
C LEU A 69 12.94 -30.35 47.61
N GLY A 70 11.74 -30.48 47.05
CA GLY A 70 10.52 -30.81 47.76
C GLY A 70 10.28 -32.31 47.67
N SER A 71 10.40 -32.99 48.81
CA SER A 71 10.14 -34.42 49.05
C SER A 71 10.60 -35.37 47.94
N LEU A 72 11.75 -35.99 48.16
CA LEU A 72 12.16 -37.21 47.47
C LEU A 72 11.07 -38.28 47.66
N ASP A 73 10.16 -38.40 46.69
CA ASP A 73 9.50 -39.67 46.42
C ASP A 73 10.58 -40.62 45.89
N GLU A 74 10.60 -41.87 46.34
CA GLU A 74 11.64 -42.87 46.04
C GLU A 74 11.80 -43.21 44.53
N ASP A 75 11.00 -42.60 43.64
CA ASP A 75 11.02 -42.78 42.19
C ASP A 75 11.41 -41.52 41.38
N SER A 76 11.69 -40.37 42.01
CA SER A 76 12.08 -39.16 41.26
C SER A 76 13.60 -39.12 41.01
N SER A 77 14.00 -39.35 39.76
CA SER A 77 15.38 -39.26 39.28
C SER A 77 15.97 -37.87 39.53
N VAL A 78 17.14 -37.81 40.16
CA VAL A 78 18.02 -36.63 40.16
C VAL A 78 18.13 -36.13 38.71
N PRO A 79 17.98 -34.81 38.42
CA PRO A 79 18.24 -34.31 37.08
C PRO A 79 19.67 -34.69 36.68
N VAL A 80 19.80 -35.58 35.68
CA VAL A 80 21.09 -36.06 35.19
C VAL A 80 21.52 -35.12 34.08
N TRP A 81 22.51 -34.26 34.34
CA TRP A 81 23.16 -33.48 33.28
C TRP A 81 23.89 -34.43 32.33
N THR A 82 23.59 -34.32 31.04
CA THR A 82 24.14 -35.21 30.04
C THR A 82 25.56 -34.80 29.67
N ALA A 83 26.45 -35.77 29.50
CA ALA A 83 27.80 -35.54 29.00
C ALA A 83 28.24 -36.67 28.06
N TYR A 84 28.96 -36.30 27.00
CA TYR A 84 29.49 -37.26 26.03
C TYR A 84 31.02 -37.19 25.95
N PRO A 85 31.73 -38.33 25.96
CA PRO A 85 33.18 -38.34 25.82
C PRO A 85 33.60 -38.12 24.37
N ALA A 86 34.55 -37.20 24.17
CA ALA A 86 35.19 -36.96 22.88
C ALA A 86 35.84 -38.24 22.32
N GLY A 87 36.24 -38.21 21.06
CA GLY A 87 37.10 -39.26 20.49
C GLY A 87 38.48 -39.33 21.17
N PRO A 88 39.23 -40.42 20.93
CA PRO A 88 40.62 -40.52 21.39
C PRO A 88 41.50 -39.47 20.68
N SER A 89 42.46 -38.92 21.41
CA SER A 89 43.46 -38.01 20.84
C SER A 89 44.76 -38.74 20.51
N ARG A 90 45.48 -38.32 19.48
CA ARG A 90 46.76 -38.91 19.08
C ARG A 90 47.85 -37.84 18.99
N MET A 91 49.05 -38.18 19.44
CA MET A 91 50.24 -37.34 19.36
C MET A 91 51.34 -38.11 18.66
N ALA A 92 51.86 -37.55 17.57
CA ALA A 92 52.97 -38.11 16.82
C ALA A 92 54.29 -37.44 17.24
N PHE A 93 55.33 -38.23 17.40
CA PHE A 93 56.67 -37.80 17.76
C PHE A 93 57.71 -38.41 16.84
N THR A 94 58.86 -37.74 16.68
CA THR A 94 60.05 -38.30 16.04
C THR A 94 61.27 -38.19 16.95
N LEU A 95 62.08 -39.24 16.96
CA LEU A 95 63.34 -39.33 17.68
C LEU A 95 64.52 -39.05 16.75
N GLU A 96 65.66 -38.62 17.31
CA GLU A 96 66.89 -38.53 16.53
C GLU A 96 67.30 -39.92 16.00
N ALA A 97 67.76 -39.97 14.74
CA ALA A 97 68.17 -41.24 14.13
C ALA A 97 69.25 -41.92 14.97
N GLY A 98 69.07 -43.22 15.25
CA GLY A 98 69.94 -44.01 16.11
C GLY A 98 69.57 -44.00 17.60
N ALA A 99 68.63 -43.15 18.05
CA ALA A 99 68.12 -43.15 19.41
C ALA A 99 67.49 -44.52 19.78
N LEU A 100 67.65 -44.91 21.04
CA LEU A 100 67.13 -46.17 21.56
C LEU A 100 65.83 -45.93 22.33
N LEU A 101 64.79 -46.68 21.98
CA LEU A 101 63.49 -46.69 22.64
C LEU A 101 63.30 -48.04 23.32
N ARG A 102 63.41 -48.07 24.66
CA ARG A 102 63.14 -49.29 25.45
C ARG A 102 61.63 -49.44 25.61
N LEU A 103 61.07 -50.59 25.24
CA LEU A 103 59.62 -50.85 25.30
C LEU A 103 59.15 -51.15 26.74
N THR A 104 59.34 -50.19 27.63
CA THR A 104 58.77 -50.11 28.98
C THR A 104 58.13 -48.74 29.14
N VAL A 105 57.17 -48.57 30.07
CA VAL A 105 56.52 -47.26 30.29
C VAL A 105 57.55 -46.16 30.56
N ALA A 106 58.47 -46.37 31.50
CA ALA A 106 59.54 -45.42 31.79
C ALA A 106 60.47 -45.18 30.59
N GLY A 107 60.82 -46.23 29.84
CA GLY A 107 61.69 -46.12 28.66
C GLY A 107 61.06 -45.31 27.51
N VAL A 108 59.75 -45.49 27.29
CA VAL A 108 59.02 -44.69 26.29
C VAL A 108 58.85 -43.25 26.76
N LEU A 109 58.42 -43.03 28.00
CA LEU A 109 58.26 -41.68 28.55
C LEU A 109 59.59 -40.92 28.55
N ASP A 110 60.71 -41.55 28.89
CA ASP A 110 62.02 -40.89 28.84
C ASP A 110 62.42 -40.50 27.41
N ALA A 111 62.22 -41.39 26.43
CA ALA A 111 62.48 -41.09 25.03
C ALA A 111 61.64 -39.91 24.49
N LEU A 112 60.38 -39.80 24.92
CA LEU A 112 59.49 -38.71 24.49
C LEU A 112 59.92 -37.33 25.00
N ARG A 113 60.69 -37.23 26.09
CA ARG A 113 61.17 -35.93 26.62
C ARG A 113 62.10 -35.20 25.65
N THR A 114 62.87 -35.95 24.87
CA THR A 114 63.80 -35.41 23.86
C THR A 114 63.25 -35.53 22.44
N ALA A 115 62.09 -36.14 22.27
CA ALA A 115 61.45 -36.29 20.98
C ALA A 115 60.85 -34.96 20.51
N ARG A 116 60.85 -34.75 19.20
CA ARG A 116 60.14 -33.63 18.59
C ARG A 116 58.71 -34.06 18.30
N VAL A 117 57.75 -33.22 18.66
CA VAL A 117 56.34 -33.41 18.27
C VAL A 117 56.19 -33.13 16.78
N LEU A 118 55.45 -33.99 16.08
CA LEU A 118 55.10 -33.83 14.68
C LEU A 118 53.68 -33.28 14.57
N ALA A 119 53.51 -32.19 13.82
CA ALA A 119 52.17 -31.70 13.46
C ALA A 119 51.46 -32.73 12.57
N ASP A 120 52.17 -33.24 11.56
CA ASP A 120 51.70 -34.33 10.71
C ASP A 120 51.58 -35.62 11.53
N GLY A 121 50.37 -36.17 11.56
CA GLY A 121 50.04 -37.36 12.33
C GLY A 121 49.48 -37.10 13.73
N SER A 122 49.61 -35.89 14.29
CA SER A 122 48.93 -35.51 15.53
C SER A 122 47.49 -35.07 15.29
N ALA A 123 46.58 -35.42 16.19
CA ALA A 123 45.19 -34.97 16.20
C ALA A 123 44.63 -35.02 17.62
N ILE A 124 44.38 -33.85 18.20
CA ILE A 124 43.90 -33.70 19.57
C ILE A 124 42.46 -33.21 19.52
N GLU A 125 41.53 -33.99 20.07
CA GLU A 125 40.14 -33.54 20.23
C GLU A 125 39.97 -32.92 21.63
N LEU A 126 40.16 -31.60 21.68
CA LEU A 126 40.04 -30.79 22.90
C LEU A 126 39.92 -29.32 22.48
N PRO A 127 38.72 -28.71 22.49
CA PRO A 127 37.48 -29.19 23.10
C PRO A 127 36.63 -30.12 22.19
N TRP A 128 35.50 -30.58 22.72
CA TRP A 128 34.49 -31.44 22.06
C TRP A 128 34.31 -31.11 20.57
N ARG A 129 34.57 -32.11 19.71
CA ARG A 129 34.45 -32.04 18.25
C ARG A 129 35.30 -30.98 17.54
N LEU A 130 36.30 -30.41 18.21
CA LEU A 130 37.35 -29.62 17.58
C LEU A 130 38.66 -30.41 17.61
N ILE A 131 39.12 -30.81 16.42
CA ILE A 131 40.33 -31.62 16.25
C ILE A 131 41.47 -30.75 15.77
N TRP A 132 42.53 -30.71 16.57
CA TRP A 132 43.69 -29.85 16.39
C TRP A 132 44.95 -30.64 16.01
N SER A 133 45.74 -30.10 15.10
CA SER A 133 47.16 -30.40 15.01
C SER A 133 47.96 -29.31 15.71
N PRO A 134 48.80 -29.65 16.71
CA PRO A 134 49.67 -28.68 17.36
C PRO A 134 50.86 -28.37 16.46
N GLU A 135 51.14 -27.09 16.25
CA GLU A 135 52.28 -26.61 15.48
C GLU A 135 53.12 -25.60 16.26
N ALA A 136 54.43 -25.60 15.97
CA ALA A 136 55.33 -24.58 16.51
C ALA A 136 55.08 -23.26 15.75
N PRO A 137 54.86 -22.13 16.46
CA PRO A 137 54.92 -20.81 15.84
C PRO A 137 56.20 -20.66 15.01
N ALA A 138 56.13 -19.99 13.86
CA ALA A 138 57.25 -19.90 12.89
C ALA A 138 58.60 -19.42 13.48
N GLU A 139 58.55 -18.63 14.55
CA GLU A 139 59.72 -18.07 15.24
C GLU A 139 60.20 -18.91 16.44
N SER A 140 59.55 -20.04 16.71
CA SER A 140 59.83 -20.90 17.85
C SER A 140 60.49 -22.21 17.43
N GLY A 141 61.32 -22.77 18.32
CA GLY A 141 61.91 -24.09 18.14
C GLY A 141 60.84 -25.20 18.07
N PRO A 142 61.23 -26.44 17.73
CA PRO A 142 60.28 -27.55 17.61
C PRO A 142 59.49 -27.76 18.89
N LEU A 143 58.22 -28.16 18.75
CA LEU A 143 57.39 -28.54 19.88
C LEU A 143 58.00 -29.75 20.60
N THR A 144 57.98 -29.71 21.92
CA THR A 144 58.46 -30.76 22.82
C THR A 144 57.40 -31.11 23.84
N SER A 145 57.65 -32.19 24.61
CA SER A 145 56.76 -32.60 25.70
C SER A 145 57.51 -32.64 27.03
N GLU A 146 56.84 -32.18 28.09
CA GLU A 146 57.30 -32.23 29.46
C GLU A 146 56.36 -33.13 30.29
N HIS A 147 56.93 -34.18 30.86
CA HIS A 147 56.24 -35.10 31.76
C HIS A 147 57.22 -35.81 32.68
N LEU A 148 56.69 -36.38 33.75
CA LEU A 148 57.47 -37.19 34.66
C LEU A 148 57.64 -38.62 34.14
N VAL A 149 58.89 -39.10 34.19
CA VAL A 149 59.24 -40.48 33.83
C VAL A 149 58.85 -41.45 34.94
N GLU A 150 58.84 -41.02 36.20
CA GLU A 150 58.45 -41.82 37.37
C GLU A 150 57.35 -41.11 38.17
N PRO A 151 56.48 -41.84 38.91
CA PRO A 151 55.40 -41.23 39.69
C PRO A 151 55.91 -40.18 40.71
N ALA A 152 55.27 -39.00 40.71
CA ALA A 152 55.56 -37.95 41.71
C ALA A 152 54.82 -38.22 43.02
N ASN A 153 55.57 -38.66 44.03
CA ASN A 153 55.07 -38.85 45.38
C ASN A 153 55.18 -37.55 46.20
N SER A 154 54.09 -37.11 46.80
CA SER A 154 54.11 -36.06 47.82
C SER A 154 54.60 -36.61 49.17
N PRO A 155 55.10 -35.75 50.09
CA PRO A 155 55.46 -36.16 51.46
C PRO A 155 54.32 -36.81 52.25
N GLY A 156 53.05 -36.55 51.86
CA GLY A 156 51.85 -37.11 52.49
C GLY A 156 51.31 -38.38 51.82
N SER A 157 52.10 -39.07 51.00
CA SER A 157 51.73 -40.30 50.28
C SER A 157 50.64 -40.14 49.21
N THR A 158 50.26 -38.93 48.84
CA THR A 158 49.45 -38.67 47.63
C THR A 158 50.33 -38.69 46.39
N VAL A 159 49.92 -39.43 45.35
CA VAL A 159 50.56 -39.42 44.04
C VAL A 159 49.78 -38.49 43.11
N GLY A 160 50.49 -37.60 42.41
CA GLY A 160 49.87 -36.72 41.43
C GLY A 160 49.44 -37.49 40.17
N LEU A 161 48.35 -37.05 39.52
CA LEU A 161 47.96 -37.58 38.21
C LEU A 161 49.07 -37.30 37.20
N TRP A 162 49.45 -38.32 36.42
CA TRP A 162 50.39 -38.16 35.33
C TRP A 162 49.81 -37.26 34.24
N ARG A 163 50.65 -36.37 33.71
CA ARG A 163 50.31 -35.47 32.62
C ARG A 163 51.51 -35.25 31.72
N SER A 164 51.24 -35.00 30.44
CA SER A 164 52.22 -34.50 29.48
C SER A 164 51.81 -33.12 29.01
N ARG A 165 52.67 -32.14 29.27
CA ARG A 165 52.51 -30.74 28.84
C ARG A 165 53.26 -30.55 27.53
N LEU A 166 52.58 -30.06 26.50
CA LEU A 166 53.27 -29.63 25.28
C LEU A 166 53.86 -28.25 25.48
N LEU A 167 55.02 -28.01 24.87
CA LEU A 167 55.75 -26.73 24.98
C LEU A 167 56.41 -26.37 23.66
N GLY A 168 56.23 -25.13 23.24
CA GLY A 168 57.00 -24.50 22.16
C GLY A 168 58.33 -23.91 22.66
N GLY A 169 59.21 -23.55 21.72
CA GLY A 169 60.50 -22.94 22.05
C GLY A 169 60.35 -21.64 22.86
N GLY A 170 60.94 -21.61 24.05
CA GLY A 170 60.87 -20.45 24.97
C GLY A 170 59.54 -20.31 25.72
N ALA A 171 58.77 -21.39 25.84
CA ALA A 171 57.56 -21.43 26.66
C ALA A 171 57.82 -21.02 28.13
N THR A 172 56.79 -20.49 28.77
CA THR A 172 56.76 -20.15 30.20
C THR A 172 55.58 -20.83 30.88
N ASP A 173 55.46 -20.71 32.20
CA ASP A 173 54.29 -21.22 32.91
C ASP A 173 52.98 -20.53 32.50
N ALA A 174 53.05 -19.29 32.01
CA ALA A 174 51.89 -18.53 31.57
C ALA A 174 51.55 -18.70 30.08
N ASP A 175 52.50 -19.14 29.25
CA ASP A 175 52.33 -19.25 27.79
C ASP A 175 53.14 -20.42 27.23
N ALA A 176 52.44 -21.46 26.76
CA ALA A 176 53.02 -22.65 26.15
C ALA A 176 53.57 -22.40 24.74
N ARG A 177 53.23 -21.28 24.08
CA ARG A 177 53.64 -20.91 22.72
C ARG A 177 53.34 -21.99 21.69
N ILE A 178 52.09 -22.47 21.65
CA ILE A 178 51.63 -23.50 20.71
C ILE A 178 50.58 -22.92 19.77
N GLY A 179 50.73 -23.13 18.47
CA GLY A 179 49.67 -22.92 17.49
C GLY A 179 48.78 -24.15 17.40
N LEU A 180 47.46 -23.97 17.35
CA LEU A 180 46.47 -25.01 17.16
C LEU A 180 45.79 -24.82 15.81
N ARG A 181 46.16 -25.66 14.83
CA ARG A 181 45.54 -25.66 13.50
C ARG A 181 44.42 -26.68 13.47
N SER A 182 43.23 -26.27 13.02
CA SER A 182 42.13 -27.21 12.79
C SER A 182 42.45 -28.10 11.58
N ILE A 183 42.25 -29.41 11.72
CA ILE A 183 42.55 -30.41 10.68
C ILE A 183 41.32 -31.22 10.24
N ASP A 184 40.16 -31.03 10.88
CA ASP A 184 38.93 -31.74 10.56
C ASP A 184 37.69 -30.85 10.77
N GLY A 185 37.22 -30.23 9.69
CA GLY A 185 35.97 -29.48 9.69
C GLY A 185 34.72 -30.37 9.69
N GLY A 186 34.83 -31.63 9.25
CA GLY A 186 33.70 -32.56 9.20
C GLY A 186 33.24 -32.98 10.59
N THR A 187 34.18 -33.23 11.50
CA THR A 187 33.86 -33.50 12.91
C THR A 187 33.22 -32.30 13.60
N ALA A 188 33.70 -31.08 13.31
CA ALA A 188 33.11 -29.85 13.85
C ALA A 188 31.64 -29.67 13.43
N ASP A 189 31.30 -30.07 12.19
CA ASP A 189 29.96 -29.99 11.61
C ASP A 189 29.01 -31.15 12.00
N LEU A 190 29.44 -32.09 12.84
CA LEU A 190 28.53 -33.12 13.32
C LEU A 190 27.40 -32.52 14.16
N ALA A 191 26.18 -33.02 13.96
CA ALA A 191 25.01 -32.65 14.75
C ALA A 191 25.16 -33.12 16.19
N ASP A 192 24.83 -32.24 17.15
CA ASP A 192 24.87 -32.57 18.57
C ASP A 192 23.76 -33.57 18.92
N PRO A 193 23.95 -34.43 19.95
CA PRO A 193 22.91 -35.34 20.42
C PRO A 193 21.61 -34.60 20.74
N GLU A 194 20.49 -35.23 20.42
CA GLU A 194 19.16 -34.63 20.62
C GLU A 194 18.95 -34.21 22.08
N GLY A 195 18.53 -32.97 22.30
CA GLY A 195 18.28 -32.41 23.63
C GLY A 195 19.51 -31.88 24.38
N VAL A 196 20.73 -31.95 23.81
CA VAL A 196 21.94 -31.45 24.47
C VAL A 196 22.42 -30.15 23.85
N VAL A 197 22.56 -29.11 24.69
CA VAL A 197 23.15 -27.81 24.33
C VAL A 197 24.56 -27.72 24.90
N PRO A 198 25.62 -28.01 24.11
CA PRO A 198 27.00 -27.91 24.58
C PRO A 198 27.47 -26.45 24.69
N ALA A 199 28.62 -26.24 25.34
CA ALA A 199 29.23 -24.90 25.46
C ALA A 199 29.46 -24.24 24.09
N LEU A 200 29.97 -24.99 23.11
CA LEU A 200 30.14 -24.57 21.72
C LEU A 200 29.06 -25.23 20.85
N SER A 201 28.18 -24.42 20.25
CA SER A 201 27.20 -24.91 19.28
C SER A 201 27.89 -25.50 18.05
N ARG A 202 27.18 -26.35 17.28
CA ARG A 202 27.64 -26.85 15.97
C ARG A 202 28.20 -25.73 15.08
N TYR A 203 27.44 -24.64 14.91
CA TYR A 203 27.83 -23.55 14.01
C TYR A 203 29.06 -22.79 14.52
N THR A 204 29.17 -22.61 15.83
CA THR A 204 30.36 -22.02 16.44
C THR A 204 31.59 -22.89 16.22
N ARG A 205 31.48 -24.22 16.36
CA ARG A 205 32.59 -25.14 16.08
C ARG A 205 33.01 -25.07 14.62
N VAL A 206 32.05 -25.05 13.69
CA VAL A 206 32.31 -24.91 12.25
C VAL A 206 33.09 -23.62 11.95
N SER A 207 32.65 -22.46 12.48
CA SER A 207 33.37 -21.19 12.31
C SER A 207 34.77 -21.23 12.94
N ILE A 208 34.92 -21.74 14.16
CA ILE A 208 36.24 -21.86 14.81
C ILE A 208 37.18 -22.75 13.96
N ALA A 209 36.70 -23.91 13.51
CA ALA A 209 37.47 -24.84 12.69
C ALA A 209 37.90 -24.21 11.36
N ASP A 210 36.99 -23.52 10.67
CA ASP A 210 37.24 -22.84 9.40
C ASP A 210 38.27 -21.70 9.55
N GLN A 211 38.17 -20.89 10.60
CA GLN A 211 39.13 -19.81 10.87
C GLN A 211 40.51 -20.38 11.27
N ALA A 212 40.52 -21.35 12.18
CA ALA A 212 41.75 -21.92 12.71
C ALA A 212 42.52 -22.79 11.72
N ARG A 213 41.85 -23.32 10.68
CA ARG A 213 42.51 -24.00 9.57
C ARG A 213 43.45 -23.07 8.79
N ARG A 214 43.08 -21.79 8.67
CA ARG A 214 43.86 -20.74 7.97
C ARG A 214 44.87 -20.09 8.90
N VAL A 215 44.39 -19.56 10.02
CA VAL A 215 45.20 -18.89 11.04
C VAL A 215 45.05 -19.65 12.36
N PRO A 216 46.06 -20.43 12.80
CA PRO A 216 46.00 -21.23 14.01
C PRO A 216 45.58 -20.41 15.24
N ALA A 217 44.80 -21.03 16.13
CA ALA A 217 44.56 -20.48 17.46
C ALA A 217 45.83 -20.59 18.33
N HIS A 218 45.94 -19.76 19.36
CA HIS A 218 47.06 -19.78 20.29
C HIS A 218 46.67 -20.52 21.58
N ALA A 219 47.50 -21.46 22.02
CA ALA A 219 47.33 -22.13 23.30
C ALA A 219 48.39 -21.69 24.31
N ASP A 220 47.91 -21.10 25.42
CA ASP A 220 48.71 -20.75 26.59
C ASP A 220 49.01 -21.98 27.44
N ARG A 221 48.15 -23.01 27.37
CA ARG A 221 48.33 -24.30 28.07
C ARG A 221 47.69 -25.42 27.28
N LEU A 222 48.43 -26.52 27.11
CA LEU A 222 47.94 -27.79 26.57
C LEU A 222 48.58 -28.96 27.33
N GLU A 223 47.77 -29.67 28.09
CA GLU A 223 48.18 -30.83 28.88
C GLU A 223 47.27 -32.02 28.58
N LEU A 224 47.86 -33.20 28.37
CA LEU A 224 47.13 -34.43 28.09
C LEU A 224 47.30 -35.43 29.24
N THR A 225 46.23 -36.11 29.61
CA THR A 225 46.21 -37.12 30.69
C THR A 225 45.33 -38.31 30.32
N SER A 226 45.31 -39.36 31.15
CA SER A 226 44.37 -40.47 30.96
C SER A 226 42.95 -40.20 31.47
N LEU A 227 42.69 -39.06 32.12
CA LEU A 227 41.36 -38.66 32.64
C LEU A 227 40.72 -37.49 31.88
N GLY A 228 41.44 -36.87 30.93
CA GLY A 228 41.01 -35.66 30.24
C GLY A 228 42.13 -34.62 30.19
N GLY A 229 42.13 -33.82 29.13
CA GLY A 229 43.17 -32.80 28.91
C GLY A 229 42.84 -31.47 29.59
N SER A 230 43.85 -30.62 29.77
CA SER A 230 43.63 -29.22 30.20
C SER A 230 44.09 -28.28 29.08
N LEU A 231 43.24 -27.32 28.75
CA LEU A 231 43.43 -26.37 27.66
C LEU A 231 43.16 -24.96 28.16
N ARG A 232 44.08 -24.04 27.85
CA ARG A 232 43.77 -22.62 27.80
C ARG A 232 44.17 -22.11 26.42
N ALA A 233 43.19 -21.76 25.60
CA ALA A 233 43.40 -21.34 24.23
C ALA A 233 42.54 -20.14 23.86
N ARG A 234 43.02 -19.39 22.87
CA ARG A 234 42.34 -18.24 22.29
C ARG A 234 42.57 -18.15 20.79
N GLY A 235 41.55 -17.75 20.06
CA GLY A 235 41.61 -17.43 18.65
C GLY A 235 41.07 -16.02 18.42
N GLU A 236 41.84 -15.19 17.73
CA GLU A 236 41.43 -13.83 17.36
C GLU A 236 41.46 -13.70 15.85
N TRP A 237 40.27 -13.64 15.26
CA TRP A 237 40.06 -13.53 13.83
C TRP A 237 39.18 -12.32 13.49
N PRO A 238 39.22 -11.85 12.23
CA PRO A 238 38.32 -10.82 11.71
C PRO A 238 36.87 -10.87 12.17
N SER A 239 36.18 -11.99 11.95
CA SER A 239 34.75 -12.16 12.20
C SER A 239 34.45 -12.82 13.54
N LEU A 240 35.45 -13.37 14.23
CA LEU A 240 35.26 -14.26 15.37
C LEU A 240 36.39 -14.08 16.39
N SER A 241 36.04 -14.02 17.67
CA SER A 241 36.97 -14.22 18.79
C SER A 241 36.49 -15.40 19.63
N TRP A 242 37.42 -16.22 20.10
CA TRP A 242 37.16 -17.41 20.89
C TRP A 242 38.17 -17.49 22.03
N GLU A 243 37.69 -17.79 23.24
CA GLU A 243 38.50 -18.14 24.40
C GLU A 243 37.94 -19.41 25.06
N HIS A 244 38.81 -20.32 25.45
CA HIS A 244 38.42 -21.59 26.07
C HIS A 244 39.36 -21.96 27.20
N ASP A 245 38.79 -22.18 28.38
CA ASP A 245 39.45 -22.77 29.54
C ASP A 245 38.75 -24.09 29.89
N ALA A 246 39.49 -25.20 29.74
CA ALA A 246 39.07 -26.53 30.12
C ALA A 246 40.12 -27.15 31.05
N THR A 247 39.65 -27.88 32.06
CA THR A 247 40.52 -28.58 33.03
C THR A 247 40.07 -30.02 33.17
N LEU A 248 40.99 -30.96 32.95
CA LEU A 248 40.73 -32.41 32.97
C LEU A 248 39.50 -32.81 32.14
N GLY A 249 39.41 -32.26 30.94
CA GLY A 249 38.38 -32.52 29.94
C GLY A 249 37.05 -31.84 30.19
N ARG A 250 36.93 -31.00 31.22
CA ARG A 250 35.68 -30.31 31.57
C ARG A 250 35.79 -28.82 31.31
N ASP A 251 34.70 -28.24 30.80
CA ASP A 251 34.64 -26.81 30.53
C ASP A 251 34.54 -26.00 31.83
N MET A 252 35.30 -24.92 31.90
CA MET A 252 35.30 -23.96 33.01
C MET A 252 34.77 -22.61 32.56
N ARG A 253 35.29 -22.11 31.43
CA ARG A 253 34.85 -20.86 30.81
C ARG A 253 35.06 -20.93 29.30
N VAL A 254 34.02 -20.62 28.56
CA VAL A 254 34.05 -20.55 27.09
C VAL A 254 33.42 -19.23 26.69
N ARG A 255 34.16 -18.40 25.95
CA ARG A 255 33.66 -17.14 25.41
C ARG A 255 33.79 -17.15 23.90
N VAL A 256 32.72 -16.78 23.22
CA VAL A 256 32.67 -16.66 21.77
C VAL A 256 32.07 -15.30 21.44
N LEU A 257 32.73 -14.56 20.55
CA LEU A 257 32.23 -13.29 20.03
C LEU A 257 32.24 -13.37 18.51
N MET A 258 31.05 -13.35 17.91
CA MET A 258 30.84 -13.29 16.47
C MET A 258 30.49 -11.86 16.08
N ARG A 259 31.23 -11.30 15.13
CA ARG A 259 30.96 -9.96 14.57
C ARG A 259 30.00 -10.10 13.40
N GLY A 260 29.15 -9.10 13.20
CA GLY A 260 28.17 -9.10 12.12
C GLY A 260 27.54 -7.73 11.86
N MET A 261 26.50 -7.75 11.02
CA MET A 261 25.67 -6.59 10.70
C MET A 261 24.19 -6.93 10.79
N LEU A 262 23.37 -5.92 11.10
CA LEU A 262 21.92 -6.05 11.17
C LEU A 262 21.28 -5.58 9.85
N TYR A 263 20.77 -6.52 9.06
CA TYR A 263 20.00 -6.26 7.84
C TYR A 263 18.57 -5.78 8.20
N PRO A 264 17.99 -4.80 7.48
CA PRO A 264 18.45 -4.18 6.22
C PRO A 264 19.29 -2.91 6.38
N TYR A 265 19.50 -2.43 7.61
CA TYR A 265 20.09 -1.12 7.82
C TYR A 265 21.62 -1.11 7.75
N GLY A 266 22.28 -2.23 8.09
CA GLY A 266 23.75 -2.34 8.07
C GLY A 266 24.44 -1.99 9.39
N HIS A 267 23.71 -1.82 10.48
CA HIS A 267 24.31 -1.54 11.80
C HIS A 267 25.23 -2.67 12.24
N ARG A 268 26.46 -2.35 12.62
CA ARG A 268 27.42 -3.34 13.16
C ARG A 268 26.98 -3.82 14.54
N CYS A 269 27.18 -5.11 14.76
CA CYS A 269 26.88 -5.74 16.03
C CYS A 269 27.85 -6.88 16.34
N GLU A 270 27.86 -7.27 17.61
CA GLU A 270 28.60 -8.40 18.14
C GLU A 270 27.62 -9.33 18.86
N TRP A 271 27.61 -10.59 18.48
CA TRP A 271 26.93 -11.67 19.19
C TRP A 271 27.91 -12.35 20.13
N ILE A 272 27.59 -12.37 21.42
CA ILE A 272 28.48 -12.85 22.48
C ILE A 272 27.80 -14.04 23.16
N GLU A 273 28.48 -15.18 23.16
CA GLU A 273 28.13 -16.33 23.98
C GLU A 273 29.17 -16.48 25.09
N LEU A 274 28.71 -16.51 26.33
CA LEU A 274 29.54 -16.77 27.50
C LEU A 274 28.98 -17.98 28.23
N THR A 275 29.76 -19.06 28.27
CA THR A 275 29.46 -20.25 29.07
C THR A 275 30.43 -20.30 30.24
N GLU A 276 29.92 -20.33 31.47
CA GLU A 276 30.74 -20.41 32.68
C GLU A 276 30.23 -21.49 33.62
N ARG A 277 31.17 -22.21 34.24
CA ARG A 277 30.86 -23.13 35.33
C ARG A 277 30.60 -22.34 36.60
N GLN A 278 29.38 -22.42 37.12
CA GLN A 278 28.94 -21.73 38.32
C GLN A 278 28.27 -22.71 39.29
N PHE A 279 28.39 -22.44 40.60
CA PHE A 279 27.58 -23.13 41.61
C PHE A 279 26.13 -22.60 41.56
N GLY A 280 25.15 -23.45 41.81
CA GLY A 280 23.73 -23.05 41.92
C GLY A 280 23.54 -21.98 43.01
N VAL A 281 22.71 -20.97 42.75
CA VAL A 281 22.57 -19.79 43.64
C VAL A 281 21.43 -19.94 44.67
N ASP A 282 20.47 -20.86 44.46
CA ASP A 282 19.18 -20.85 45.20
C ASP A 282 18.71 -22.17 45.84
N SER A 283 19.58 -23.15 46.13
CA SER A 283 19.24 -24.22 47.08
C SER A 283 20.51 -24.91 47.58
N ASP A 284 20.37 -25.76 48.60
CA ASP A 284 21.40 -26.64 49.18
C ASP A 284 22.07 -27.64 48.18
N ALA A 285 22.21 -27.27 46.90
CA ALA A 285 22.78 -28.06 45.83
C ALA A 285 24.27 -27.72 45.63
N ASP A 286 25.14 -28.63 46.06
CA ASP A 286 26.61 -28.62 45.87
C ASP A 286 27.06 -28.83 44.40
N THR A 287 26.20 -28.59 43.41
CA THR A 287 26.46 -28.93 41.99
C THR A 287 26.93 -27.71 41.20
N ALA A 288 28.10 -27.83 40.56
CA ALA A 288 28.63 -26.83 39.64
C ALA A 288 28.23 -27.15 38.18
N VAL A 289 27.34 -26.35 37.61
CA VAL A 289 26.78 -26.51 36.26
C VAL A 289 27.32 -25.45 35.29
N LEU A 290 27.32 -25.74 33.99
CA LEU A 290 27.62 -24.75 32.96
C LEU A 290 26.38 -23.88 32.72
N LYS A 291 26.51 -22.57 32.88
CA LYS A 291 25.48 -21.60 32.51
C LYS A 291 25.90 -20.86 31.26
N LYS A 292 25.01 -20.80 30.28
CA LYS A 292 25.24 -20.09 29.02
C LYS A 292 24.43 -18.80 28.97
N GLN A 293 25.08 -17.69 28.66
CA GLN A 293 24.47 -16.38 28.46
C GLN A 293 24.74 -15.91 27.03
N ARG A 294 23.71 -15.41 26.37
CA ARG A 294 23.77 -14.91 24.99
C ARG A 294 23.37 -13.45 25.00
N THR A 295 24.25 -12.60 24.48
CA THR A 295 24.06 -11.15 24.45
C THR A 295 24.42 -10.64 23.07
N MET A 296 23.62 -9.73 22.53
CA MET A 296 23.98 -8.98 21.34
C MET A 296 24.26 -7.52 21.68
N VAL A 297 25.38 -6.99 21.18
CA VAL A 297 25.78 -5.59 21.36
C VAL A 297 25.83 -4.91 20.00
N VAL A 298 25.03 -3.87 19.82
CA VAL A 298 25.09 -2.99 18.65
C VAL A 298 26.27 -2.04 18.83
N THR A 299 27.33 -2.23 18.05
CA THR A 299 28.57 -1.44 18.15
C THR A 299 28.51 -0.15 17.35
N GLU A 300 27.64 -0.08 16.34
CA GLU A 300 27.36 1.11 15.55
C GLU A 300 25.87 1.44 15.63
N GLN A 301 25.46 2.13 16.69
CA GLN A 301 24.04 2.49 16.88
C GLN A 301 23.55 3.52 15.87
N TRP A 302 24.45 4.34 15.32
CA TRP A 302 24.13 5.45 14.45
C TRP A 302 24.68 5.21 13.04
N LEU A 303 23.80 5.18 12.05
CA LEU A 303 24.18 5.09 10.65
C LEU A 303 23.74 6.37 9.92
N GLY A 304 24.72 7.12 9.42
CA GLY A 304 24.48 8.32 8.64
C GLY A 304 24.16 8.05 7.17
N GLU A 305 23.85 9.12 6.45
CA GLU A 305 23.56 9.13 5.02
C GLU A 305 24.67 8.47 4.16
N PRO A 306 24.32 7.65 3.15
CA PRO A 306 25.31 7.17 2.18
C PRO A 306 25.81 8.30 1.27
N GLU A 307 27.08 8.24 0.84
CA GLU A 307 27.62 9.18 -0.17
C GLU A 307 27.02 8.94 -1.57
N ASP A 308 26.56 7.72 -1.84
CA ASP A 308 25.95 7.35 -3.10
C ASP A 308 24.58 8.01 -3.29
N ALA A 309 24.47 8.81 -4.36
CA ALA A 309 23.26 9.57 -4.67
C ALA A 309 22.05 8.68 -5.01
N GLN A 310 22.24 7.50 -5.58
CA GLN A 310 21.15 6.58 -5.92
C GLN A 310 20.59 5.92 -4.66
N LEU A 311 21.46 5.48 -3.75
CA LEU A 311 21.04 4.96 -2.44
C LEU A 311 20.37 6.05 -1.59
N LYS A 312 20.89 7.28 -1.63
CA LYS A 312 20.27 8.45 -1.00
C LYS A 312 18.83 8.66 -1.49
N ARG A 313 18.56 8.50 -2.78
CA ARG A 313 17.22 8.65 -3.35
C ARG A 313 16.24 7.56 -2.91
N GLY A 314 16.75 6.35 -2.64
CA GLY A 314 15.94 5.21 -2.19
C GLY A 314 15.49 5.27 -0.73
N PHE A 315 16.09 6.13 0.09
CA PHE A 315 15.82 6.19 1.52
C PHE A 315 15.75 7.64 2.03
N PRO A 316 14.56 8.16 2.40
CA PRO A 316 14.33 9.59 2.66
C PRO A 316 14.77 10.09 4.04
N PHE A 317 15.58 9.31 4.75
CA PHE A 317 16.07 9.65 6.09
C PHE A 317 17.57 9.95 6.04
N ASP A 318 17.99 10.94 6.83
CA ASP A 318 19.38 11.39 6.91
C ASP A 318 20.21 10.46 7.78
N ALA A 319 19.56 9.75 8.70
CA ALA A 319 20.22 8.76 9.54
C ALA A 319 19.22 7.78 10.18
N VAL A 320 19.77 6.64 10.62
CA VAL A 320 19.06 5.60 11.38
C VAL A 320 19.79 5.38 12.69
N GLU A 321 19.04 5.34 13.78
CA GLU A 321 19.55 5.07 15.12
C GLU A 321 18.85 3.85 15.71
N ILE A 322 19.62 2.85 16.16
CA ILE A 322 19.10 1.79 17.05
C ILE A 322 19.20 2.31 18.48
N ALA A 323 18.05 2.56 19.12
CA ALA A 323 17.99 3.24 20.41
C ALA A 323 18.63 2.44 21.56
N GLU A 324 18.53 1.10 21.52
CA GLU A 324 19.10 0.20 22.54
C GLU A 324 20.39 -0.46 22.02
N GLN A 325 21.43 -0.42 22.86
CA GLN A 325 22.78 -0.90 22.51
C GLN A 325 22.97 -2.38 22.83
N THR A 326 22.35 -2.91 23.88
CA THR A 326 22.64 -4.24 24.42
C THR A 326 21.36 -5.02 24.63
N TYR A 327 21.29 -6.20 24.03
CA TYR A 327 20.17 -7.12 24.14
C TYR A 327 20.66 -8.39 24.82
N ALA A 328 20.27 -8.60 26.08
CA ALA A 328 20.63 -9.79 26.86
C ALA A 328 19.53 -10.86 26.81
N ASP A 329 19.81 -12.02 27.40
CA ASP A 329 18.88 -13.15 27.57
C ASP A 329 18.25 -13.58 26.25
N LEU A 330 19.10 -13.75 25.23
CA LEU A 330 18.69 -14.21 23.89
C LEU A 330 18.73 -15.73 23.79
N ASP A 331 17.90 -16.29 22.91
CA ASP A 331 17.84 -17.73 22.67
C ASP A 331 19.04 -18.21 21.82
N GLU A 332 19.20 -19.53 21.68
CA GLU A 332 20.16 -20.15 20.75
C GLU A 332 19.88 -19.70 19.31
N PRO A 333 20.90 -19.28 18.53
CA PRO A 333 20.69 -18.83 17.16
C PRO A 333 20.37 -20.01 16.22
N GLU A 334 19.22 -19.93 15.54
CA GLU A 334 18.88 -20.83 14.44
C GLU A 334 19.52 -20.33 13.13
N TRP A 335 20.71 -20.86 12.83
CA TRP A 335 21.49 -20.42 11.67
C TRP A 335 20.95 -20.93 10.35
N GLN A 336 20.72 -19.99 9.43
CA GLN A 336 20.73 -20.27 8.01
C GLN A 336 22.17 -20.32 7.53
N THR A 337 22.47 -21.26 6.64
CA THR A 337 23.84 -21.48 6.16
C THR A 337 23.97 -21.15 4.68
N HIS A 338 25.14 -20.70 4.27
CA HIS A 338 25.49 -20.52 2.86
C HIS A 338 26.58 -21.51 2.44
N PRO A 339 26.48 -22.13 1.24
CA PRO A 339 27.57 -22.93 0.69
C PRO A 339 28.81 -22.06 0.39
N ARG A 340 30.00 -22.54 0.75
CA ARG A 340 31.29 -22.00 0.30
C ARG A 340 32.01 -23.04 -0.55
N PRO A 341 32.42 -22.73 -1.79
CA PRO A 341 33.19 -23.65 -2.61
C PRO A 341 34.49 -24.11 -1.93
N ALA A 342 34.85 -25.38 -2.08
CA ALA A 342 36.10 -25.91 -1.53
C ALA A 342 37.35 -25.13 -2.04
N PRO A 343 38.39 -25.00 -1.20
CA PRO A 343 39.67 -24.42 -1.62
C PRO A 343 40.23 -25.16 -2.85
N GLY A 344 40.49 -24.43 -3.94
CA GLY A 344 40.95 -24.98 -5.23
C GLY A 344 39.88 -25.02 -6.34
N LEU A 345 38.60 -25.07 -5.99
CA LEU A 345 37.48 -24.93 -6.94
C LEU A 345 36.99 -23.48 -7.08
N ALA A 346 37.29 -22.63 -6.10
CA ALA A 346 36.90 -21.21 -6.13
C ALA A 346 37.47 -20.45 -7.34
N ALA A 347 38.74 -20.69 -7.70
CA ALA A 347 39.37 -20.07 -8.88
C ALA A 347 38.78 -20.60 -10.21
N GLU A 348 38.32 -21.84 -10.23
CA GLU A 348 37.63 -22.43 -11.39
C GLU A 348 36.24 -21.82 -11.55
N LEU A 349 35.46 -21.79 -10.47
CA LEU A 349 34.13 -21.17 -10.44
C LEU A 349 34.17 -19.69 -10.81
N GLN A 350 35.18 -18.95 -10.33
CA GLN A 350 35.32 -17.54 -10.70
C GLN A 350 35.60 -17.39 -12.20
N ARG A 351 36.45 -18.23 -12.79
CA ARG A 351 36.71 -18.23 -14.23
C ARG A 351 35.45 -18.48 -15.03
N LEU A 352 34.67 -19.49 -14.65
CA LEU A 352 33.39 -19.82 -15.30
C LEU A 352 32.38 -18.68 -15.16
N ARG A 353 32.30 -18.03 -13.98
CA ARG A 353 31.45 -16.85 -13.75
C ARG A 353 31.86 -15.66 -14.63
N ASP A 354 33.15 -15.38 -14.75
CA ASP A 354 33.65 -14.29 -15.60
C ASP A 354 33.35 -14.55 -17.08
N GLU A 355 33.43 -15.80 -17.52
CA GLU A 355 33.07 -16.23 -18.88
C GLU A 355 31.58 -16.03 -19.16
N VAL A 356 30.70 -16.49 -18.25
CA VAL A 356 29.25 -16.27 -18.31
C VAL A 356 28.91 -14.78 -18.33
N ALA A 357 29.54 -13.98 -17.47
CA ALA A 357 29.34 -12.53 -17.42
C ALA A 357 29.75 -11.84 -18.73
N GLY A 358 30.84 -12.30 -19.37
CA GLY A 358 31.29 -11.82 -20.68
C GLY A 358 30.30 -12.13 -21.81
N MET A 359 29.54 -13.24 -21.70
CA MET A 359 28.52 -13.63 -22.68
C MET A 359 27.18 -12.92 -22.47
N GLN A 360 26.88 -12.47 -21.24
CA GLN A 360 25.58 -11.90 -20.84
C GLN A 360 25.14 -10.72 -21.73
N ALA A 361 26.05 -9.77 -22.01
CA ALA A 361 25.75 -8.59 -22.83
C ALA A 361 25.40 -8.96 -24.30
N TRP A 362 26.01 -10.02 -24.82
CA TRP A 362 25.70 -10.54 -26.15
C TRP A 362 24.33 -11.26 -26.16
N ILE A 363 24.00 -12.00 -25.11
CA ILE A 363 22.70 -12.68 -24.95
C ILE A 363 21.54 -11.68 -24.85
N ASP A 364 21.72 -10.59 -24.11
CA ASP A 364 20.70 -9.54 -24.01
C ASP A 364 20.40 -8.92 -25.38
N GLN A 365 21.44 -8.74 -26.20
CA GLN A 365 21.29 -8.25 -27.57
C GLN A 365 20.58 -9.28 -28.47
N VAL A 366 20.95 -10.56 -28.41
CA VAL A 366 20.31 -11.63 -29.20
C VAL A 366 18.86 -11.85 -28.78
N SER A 367 18.55 -11.75 -27.49
CA SER A 367 17.20 -11.90 -26.95
C SER A 367 16.28 -10.74 -27.38
N HIS A 368 16.84 -9.53 -27.57
CA HIS A 368 16.10 -8.39 -28.12
C HIS A 368 15.70 -8.60 -29.58
N ASP A 369 16.54 -9.28 -30.36
CA ASP A 369 16.29 -9.59 -31.77
C ASP A 369 15.27 -10.74 -31.96
N TYR A 370 15.01 -11.54 -30.92
CA TYR A 370 14.08 -12.68 -30.92
C TYR A 370 12.86 -12.42 -30.03
N VAL A 371 11.83 -11.76 -30.58
CA VAL A 371 10.53 -11.61 -29.89
C VAL A 371 9.47 -12.53 -30.49
N PRO A 372 8.79 -13.40 -29.71
CA PRO A 372 9.02 -13.78 -28.31
C PRO A 372 9.60 -15.20 -28.21
N ALA A 373 10.86 -15.34 -27.81
CA ALA A 373 11.46 -16.66 -27.53
C ALA A 373 12.18 -16.66 -26.17
N SER A 374 11.93 -17.69 -25.37
CA SER A 374 12.69 -18.00 -24.15
C SER A 374 14.15 -18.36 -24.48
N LEU A 375 15.08 -18.23 -23.52
CA LEU A 375 16.48 -18.62 -23.73
C LEU A 375 16.62 -20.10 -24.16
N GLU A 376 15.77 -20.98 -23.64
CA GLU A 376 15.70 -22.38 -24.06
C GLU A 376 15.26 -22.57 -25.51
N GLU A 377 14.41 -21.66 -26.04
CA GLU A 377 14.00 -21.67 -27.45
C GLU A 377 15.09 -21.10 -28.36
N ILE A 378 15.78 -20.04 -27.91
CA ILE A 378 16.92 -19.46 -28.63
C ILE A 378 18.08 -20.47 -28.69
N ALA A 379 18.35 -21.19 -27.60
CA ALA A 379 19.40 -22.21 -27.51
C ALA A 379 19.28 -23.34 -28.54
N ARG A 380 18.05 -23.69 -28.97
CA ARG A 380 17.83 -24.67 -30.04
C ARG A 380 18.37 -24.22 -31.40
N SER A 381 18.56 -22.92 -31.57
CA SER A 381 18.89 -22.27 -32.84
C SER A 381 20.28 -21.62 -32.82
N VAL A 382 20.77 -21.27 -31.63
CA VAL A 382 22.01 -20.51 -31.41
C VAL A 382 22.92 -21.29 -30.45
N PRO A 383 23.94 -22.01 -30.96
CA PRO A 383 24.82 -22.87 -30.16
C PRO A 383 25.53 -22.16 -29.00
N GLU A 384 25.83 -20.87 -29.16
CA GLU A 384 26.47 -20.05 -28.14
C GLU A 384 25.53 -19.78 -26.94
N VAL A 385 24.20 -19.74 -27.16
CA VAL A 385 23.21 -19.67 -26.08
C VAL A 385 23.06 -21.02 -25.37
N GLN A 386 23.21 -22.15 -26.09
CA GLN A 386 23.28 -23.47 -25.45
C GLN A 386 24.53 -23.61 -24.58
N HIS A 387 25.69 -23.15 -25.07
CA HIS A 387 26.94 -23.15 -24.30
C HIS A 387 26.82 -22.32 -23.01
N TYR A 388 26.13 -21.18 -23.07
CA TYR A 388 25.81 -20.39 -21.87
C TYR A 388 24.99 -21.17 -20.85
N LEU A 389 23.93 -21.87 -21.28
CA LEU A 389 23.10 -22.68 -20.40
C LEU A 389 23.89 -23.85 -19.78
N ASP A 390 24.77 -24.48 -20.57
CA ASP A 390 25.63 -25.56 -20.11
C ASP A 390 26.64 -25.07 -19.05
N LEU A 391 27.29 -23.92 -19.28
CA LEU A 391 28.18 -23.26 -18.30
C LEU A 391 27.45 -22.86 -17.02
N ALA A 392 26.23 -22.30 -17.15
CA ALA A 392 25.40 -21.94 -16.00
C ALA A 392 25.03 -23.17 -15.17
N ALA A 393 24.64 -24.28 -15.82
CA ALA A 393 24.34 -25.54 -15.16
C ALA A 393 25.60 -26.18 -14.52
N GLU A 394 26.76 -26.04 -15.14
CA GLU A 394 28.04 -26.52 -14.60
C GLU A 394 28.45 -25.73 -13.34
N ILE A 395 28.28 -24.40 -13.34
CA ILE A 395 28.48 -23.56 -12.14
C ILE A 395 27.56 -24.00 -11.00
N GLU A 396 26.28 -24.23 -11.29
CA GLU A 396 25.30 -24.69 -10.29
C GLU A 396 25.67 -26.09 -9.76
N TYR A 397 26.04 -27.01 -10.65
CA TYR A 397 26.46 -28.36 -10.30
C TYR A 397 27.73 -28.36 -9.43
N ILE A 398 28.80 -27.68 -9.86
CA ILE A 398 30.06 -27.58 -9.08
C ILE A 398 29.82 -26.93 -7.72
N GLY A 399 28.98 -25.89 -7.67
CA GLY A 399 28.58 -25.23 -6.42
C GLY A 399 27.85 -26.15 -5.43
N SER A 400 27.15 -27.18 -5.92
CA SER A 400 26.34 -28.08 -5.10
C SER A 400 27.10 -29.25 -4.45
N PHE A 401 28.19 -29.74 -5.06
CA PHE A 401 28.88 -30.97 -4.63
C PHE A 401 30.13 -30.77 -3.76
N ALA A 402 30.68 -29.56 -3.67
CA ALA A 402 31.98 -29.31 -3.04
C ALA A 402 31.95 -28.21 -1.98
N ALA A 403 30.78 -27.87 -1.43
CA ALA A 403 30.64 -26.70 -0.57
C ALA A 403 30.60 -27.02 0.93
N GLU A 404 31.55 -26.48 1.70
CA GLU A 404 31.43 -26.37 3.16
C GLU A 404 30.27 -25.39 3.46
N ARG A 405 29.35 -25.74 4.37
CA ARG A 405 28.21 -24.88 4.72
C ARG A 405 28.54 -24.05 5.94
N LEU A 406 28.51 -22.73 5.79
CA LEU A 406 28.90 -21.79 6.84
C LEU A 406 27.72 -20.99 7.37
N PRO A 407 27.72 -20.61 8.65
CA PRO A 407 26.67 -19.81 9.28
C PRO A 407 26.56 -18.41 8.65
N LEU A 408 25.49 -18.19 7.90
CA LEU A 408 25.24 -16.94 7.15
C LEU A 408 24.51 -15.91 8.01
N CYS A 409 23.31 -16.26 8.46
CA CYS A 409 22.43 -15.34 9.17
C CYS A 409 21.46 -16.07 10.09
N PHE A 410 20.93 -15.35 11.07
CA PHE A 410 19.87 -15.85 11.96
C PHE A 410 19.01 -14.69 12.47
N TRP A 411 17.83 -15.03 12.96
CA TRP A 411 16.96 -14.07 13.65
C TRP A 411 17.30 -14.07 15.14
N PRO A 412 17.69 -12.93 15.73
CA PRO A 412 17.78 -12.83 17.18
C PRO A 412 16.39 -13.04 17.79
N THR A 413 16.24 -14.03 18.66
CA THR A 413 14.99 -14.33 19.36
C THR A 413 15.16 -14.25 20.88
N ARG A 414 14.04 -14.00 21.56
CA ARG A 414 13.90 -14.08 23.01
C ARG A 414 12.59 -14.80 23.29
N HIS A 415 12.64 -15.92 24.01
CA HIS A 415 11.48 -16.76 24.30
C HIS A 415 10.72 -17.22 23.03
N GLY A 416 11.46 -17.50 21.94
CA GLY A 416 10.91 -17.93 20.66
C GLY A 416 10.33 -16.81 19.79
N GLU A 417 10.30 -15.56 20.27
CA GLU A 417 9.84 -14.41 19.50
C GLU A 417 11.02 -13.59 18.96
N LYS A 418 10.90 -13.08 17.72
CA LYS A 418 11.92 -12.21 17.12
C LYS A 418 12.05 -10.91 17.91
N VAL A 419 13.27 -10.56 18.30
CA VAL A 419 13.58 -9.28 18.94
C VAL A 419 13.22 -8.14 17.99
N ARG A 420 12.43 -7.17 18.47
CA ARG A 420 12.10 -5.95 17.72
C ARG A 420 13.01 -4.81 18.17
N PHE A 421 13.79 -4.29 17.24
CA PHE A 421 14.75 -3.22 17.48
C PHE A 421 14.04 -1.87 17.40
N PRO A 422 14.08 -1.03 18.44
CA PRO A 422 13.56 0.33 18.39
C PRO A 422 14.48 1.19 17.52
N LEU A 423 13.95 1.66 16.39
CA LEU A 423 14.62 2.48 15.41
C LEU A 423 14.09 3.91 15.45
N ARG A 424 15.01 4.87 15.38
CA ARG A 424 14.71 6.28 15.14
C ARG A 424 15.31 6.70 13.81
N LEU A 425 14.44 6.96 12.85
CA LEU A 425 14.78 7.43 11.51
C LEU A 425 14.75 8.96 11.52
N ARG A 426 15.88 9.64 11.35
CA ARG A 426 15.93 11.10 11.36
C ARG A 426 15.61 11.66 9.98
N GLY A 427 14.65 12.57 9.91
CA GLY A 427 14.20 13.17 8.66
C GLY A 427 13.92 14.67 8.79
N ARG A 428 13.90 15.38 7.66
CA ARG A 428 13.72 16.84 7.62
C ARG A 428 12.35 17.32 8.09
N ALA A 429 11.32 16.49 7.94
CA ALA A 429 9.97 16.76 8.42
C ALA A 429 9.75 16.36 9.90
N GLY A 430 10.78 15.80 10.55
CA GLY A 430 10.72 15.23 11.89
C GLY A 430 11.23 13.79 11.91
N ASP A 431 11.51 13.29 13.11
CA ASP A 431 11.96 11.92 13.29
C ASP A 431 10.79 10.94 13.28
N VAL A 432 11.02 9.77 12.67
CA VAL A 432 10.06 8.66 12.62
C VAL A 432 10.59 7.53 13.50
N THR A 433 9.81 7.11 14.49
CA THR A 433 10.16 5.98 15.37
C THR A 433 9.36 4.74 14.98
N VAL A 434 10.04 3.63 14.75
CA VAL A 434 9.45 2.33 14.44
C VAL A 434 10.17 1.22 15.21
N ALA A 435 9.54 0.06 15.38
CA ALA A 435 10.19 -1.11 15.96
C ALA A 435 10.05 -2.30 15.02
N MET A 436 11.16 -2.94 14.63
CA MET A 436 11.13 -4.02 13.65
C MET A 436 12.18 -5.10 13.92
N PRO A 437 11.91 -6.35 13.50
CA PRO A 437 12.91 -7.40 13.60
C PRO A 437 14.05 -7.13 12.60
N LEU A 438 15.28 -7.30 13.06
CA LEU A 438 16.48 -7.19 12.23
C LEU A 438 17.17 -8.56 12.16
N LEU A 439 17.75 -8.87 11.01
CA LEU A 439 18.42 -10.14 10.77
C LEU A 439 19.92 -9.96 11.00
N PHE A 440 20.52 -10.81 11.86
CA PHE A 440 21.97 -10.83 12.05
C PHE A 440 22.62 -11.51 10.84
N VAL A 441 23.60 -10.85 10.23
CA VAL A 441 24.41 -11.40 9.13
C VAL A 441 25.87 -11.48 9.59
N SER A 442 26.47 -12.67 9.48
CA SER A 442 27.84 -12.95 9.92
C SER A 442 28.87 -12.12 9.16
N ALA A 443 29.86 -11.56 9.86
CA ALA A 443 30.97 -10.83 9.25
C ALA A 443 31.93 -11.71 8.44
N GLU A 444 31.82 -13.05 8.52
CA GLU A 444 32.47 -13.95 7.54
C GLU A 444 31.98 -13.67 6.12
N PHE A 445 30.76 -13.17 6.03
CA PHE A 445 30.11 -12.68 4.83
C PHE A 445 30.07 -11.14 4.83
N VAL A 446 31.05 -10.41 5.37
CA VAL A 446 31.17 -8.94 5.16
C VAL A 446 32.64 -8.51 4.89
N PRO A 447 33.01 -7.95 3.72
CA PRO A 447 34.37 -7.51 3.42
C PRO A 447 34.74 -6.26 4.23
N GLY A 448 35.99 -6.18 4.67
CA GLY A 448 36.53 -5.07 5.47
C GLY A 448 36.68 -5.38 6.97
N TYR A 449 36.18 -6.53 7.45
CA TYR A 449 36.65 -7.13 8.70
C TYR A 449 37.84 -8.04 8.46
N ALA A 450 37.85 -8.77 7.34
CA ALA A 450 38.99 -9.55 6.92
C ALA A 450 40.14 -8.60 6.57
N GLY A 451 41.16 -8.53 7.44
CA GLY A 451 42.44 -7.94 7.08
C GLY A 451 43.02 -8.62 5.83
N ALA A 452 44.17 -8.12 5.36
CA ALA A 452 44.89 -8.49 4.13
C ALA A 452 45.08 -10.00 3.80
N LEU A 453 44.67 -10.92 4.67
CA LEU A 453 44.62 -12.37 4.46
C LEU A 453 43.49 -12.82 3.52
N ALA A 454 42.34 -12.12 3.43
CA ALA A 454 41.31 -12.47 2.44
C ALA A 454 41.71 -12.09 1.00
N ALA A 455 42.56 -11.07 0.85
CA ALA A 455 43.06 -10.63 -0.45
C ALA A 455 44.09 -11.59 -1.07
N THR A 456 44.64 -12.53 -0.29
CA THR A 456 45.71 -13.43 -0.75
C THR A 456 45.20 -14.76 -1.32
N ASP A 457 43.99 -15.20 -0.91
CA ASP A 457 43.48 -16.53 -1.28
C ASP A 457 42.28 -16.51 -2.26
N GLY A 458 41.75 -15.33 -2.62
CA GLY A 458 40.64 -15.22 -3.61
C GLY A 458 39.32 -15.89 -3.21
N THR A 459 39.09 -16.10 -1.91
CA THR A 459 37.96 -16.87 -1.35
C THR A 459 36.94 -16.02 -0.59
N ALA A 460 36.94 -14.69 -0.81
CA ALA A 460 35.97 -13.80 -0.18
C ALA A 460 34.54 -14.11 -0.66
N LEU A 461 33.69 -14.58 0.24
CA LEU A 461 32.33 -15.04 -0.06
C LEU A 461 31.35 -13.94 -0.51
N LEU A 462 31.69 -12.66 -0.49
CA LEU A 462 30.78 -11.59 -0.95
C LEU A 462 31.01 -11.09 -2.36
N ASP A 463 32.13 -11.46 -2.96
CA ASP A 463 32.19 -11.44 -4.43
C ASP A 463 31.28 -12.56 -4.99
N ASP A 464 30.72 -13.41 -4.12
CA ASP A 464 29.62 -14.29 -4.49
C ASP A 464 28.31 -13.49 -4.63
N PRO A 465 27.79 -13.33 -5.87
CA PRO A 465 26.57 -12.59 -6.11
C PRO A 465 25.32 -13.25 -5.51
N THR A 466 25.43 -14.49 -4.99
CA THR A 466 24.30 -15.24 -4.40
C THR A 466 24.04 -14.92 -2.93
N VAL A 467 25.02 -14.36 -2.20
CA VAL A 467 24.88 -14.07 -0.76
C VAL A 467 23.85 -12.97 -0.49
N ALA A 468 23.92 -11.84 -1.20
CA ALA A 468 22.98 -10.73 -1.00
C ALA A 468 21.52 -11.13 -1.31
N PRO A 469 21.23 -11.85 -2.42
CA PRO A 469 19.92 -12.46 -2.65
C PRO A 469 19.48 -13.44 -1.55
N ALA A 470 20.38 -14.28 -1.02
CA ALA A 470 20.04 -15.22 0.05
C ALA A 470 19.64 -14.49 1.35
N VAL A 471 20.37 -13.43 1.73
CA VAL A 471 20.02 -12.58 2.88
C VAL A 471 18.70 -11.85 2.64
N ALA A 472 18.49 -11.29 1.45
CA ALA A 472 17.24 -10.62 1.10
C ALA A 472 16.04 -11.59 1.14
N ALA A 473 16.22 -12.82 0.64
CA ALA A 473 15.20 -13.87 0.70
C ALA A 473 14.89 -14.28 2.15
N ALA A 474 15.91 -14.39 3.01
CA ALA A 474 15.73 -14.66 4.43
C ALA A 474 14.93 -13.56 5.17
N TYR A 475 15.03 -12.32 4.70
CA TYR A 475 14.31 -11.16 5.26
C TYR A 475 12.94 -10.89 4.61
N ALA A 476 12.61 -11.57 3.51
CA ALA A 476 11.41 -11.28 2.71
C ALA A 476 10.13 -11.25 3.56
N GLY A 477 9.32 -10.19 3.38
CA GLY A 477 8.07 -9.98 4.11
C GLY A 477 8.21 -9.51 5.56
N GLN A 478 9.43 -9.37 6.10
CA GLN A 478 9.65 -8.91 7.48
C GLN A 478 9.92 -7.41 7.61
N GLY A 479 10.21 -6.72 6.50
CA GLY A 479 10.57 -5.30 6.45
C GLY A 479 9.41 -4.31 6.57
N ARG A 480 8.21 -4.73 7.00
CA ARG A 480 7.04 -3.85 7.08
C ARG A 480 7.02 -3.08 8.40
N ALA A 481 6.97 -1.75 8.31
CA ALA A 481 6.76 -0.85 9.43
C ALA A 481 5.42 -0.10 9.28
N GLN A 482 4.77 0.16 10.42
CA GLN A 482 3.56 0.99 10.50
C GLN A 482 3.86 2.28 11.27
N THR A 483 3.18 3.35 10.90
CA THR A 483 3.29 4.67 11.52
C THR A 483 1.88 5.25 11.74
N PRO A 484 1.69 6.16 12.70
CA PRO A 484 0.38 6.75 12.98
C PRO A 484 -0.12 7.77 11.92
N GLY A 485 0.55 7.89 10.76
CA GLY A 485 0.34 8.99 9.82
C GLY A 485 1.28 10.15 10.14
N VAL A 486 2.54 10.03 9.73
CA VAL A 486 3.60 11.02 10.00
C VAL A 486 4.01 11.71 8.71
N ALA A 487 4.33 13.00 8.80
CA ALA A 487 4.87 13.74 7.67
C ALA A 487 6.31 13.26 7.39
N VAL A 488 6.58 12.82 6.16
CA VAL A 488 7.93 12.43 5.72
C VAL A 488 8.26 13.22 4.46
N ASP A 489 9.39 13.94 4.47
CA ASP A 489 10.00 14.55 3.29
C ASP A 489 10.69 13.46 2.47
N LEU A 490 10.06 13.04 1.37
CA LEU A 490 10.49 11.92 0.56
C LEU A 490 11.62 12.27 -0.43
N VAL A 491 11.89 13.56 -0.63
CA VAL A 491 12.82 14.06 -1.65
C VAL A 491 14.08 14.65 -1.03
N ARG A 492 13.94 15.37 0.09
CA ARG A 492 15.01 16.14 0.74
C ARG A 492 15.59 17.22 -0.17
N ALA A 493 14.73 17.82 -1.01
CA ALA A 493 15.13 18.86 -1.94
C ALA A 493 15.69 20.09 -1.21
N ALA A 494 16.61 20.80 -1.86
CA ALA A 494 17.11 22.07 -1.32
C ALA A 494 16.00 23.13 -1.25
N GLN A 495 15.06 23.08 -2.20
CA GLN A 495 13.84 23.88 -2.23
C GLN A 495 12.65 22.92 -2.34
N PRO A 496 12.00 22.58 -1.21
CA PRO A 496 10.94 21.57 -1.21
C PRO A 496 9.68 22.08 -1.92
N HIS A 497 9.10 21.23 -2.74
CA HIS A 497 7.74 21.41 -3.26
C HIS A 497 6.72 20.78 -2.31
N PRO A 498 5.45 21.22 -2.32
CA PRO A 498 4.41 20.62 -1.47
C PRO A 498 4.27 19.10 -1.65
N GLY A 499 4.42 18.58 -2.89
CA GLY A 499 4.40 17.15 -3.17
C GLY A 499 5.68 16.40 -2.80
N ASP A 500 6.65 17.03 -2.14
CA ASP A 500 7.83 16.33 -1.60
C ASP A 500 7.51 15.71 -0.24
N VAL A 501 6.50 16.21 0.49
CA VAL A 501 6.15 15.80 1.85
C VAL A 501 4.80 15.10 1.86
N HIS A 502 4.77 13.85 2.33
CA HIS A 502 3.57 13.03 2.40
C HIS A 502 3.25 12.55 3.81
N GLU A 503 1.96 12.34 4.10
CA GLU A 503 1.48 11.66 5.30
C GLU A 503 1.64 10.15 5.11
N VAL A 504 2.69 9.57 5.71
CA VAL A 504 3.05 8.15 5.60
C VAL A 504 2.47 7.37 6.78
N HIS A 505 1.72 6.30 6.49
CA HIS A 505 1.11 5.36 7.47
C HIS A 505 1.84 4.03 7.57
N GLY A 506 2.76 3.76 6.66
CA GLY A 506 3.60 2.58 6.69
C GLY A 506 4.54 2.53 5.51
N PHE A 507 5.54 1.67 5.61
CA PHE A 507 6.50 1.44 4.54
C PHE A 507 7.10 0.05 4.65
N THR A 508 7.63 -0.45 3.54
CA THR A 508 8.44 -1.67 3.47
C THR A 508 9.88 -1.29 3.16
N VAL A 509 10.82 -1.81 3.94
CA VAL A 509 12.25 -1.57 3.79
C VAL A 509 12.97 -2.86 3.35
N SER A 510 13.86 -2.71 2.37
CA SER A 510 14.87 -3.70 1.99
C SER A 510 16.25 -3.04 2.03
N ALA A 511 17.30 -3.75 1.61
CA ALA A 511 18.62 -3.17 1.46
C ALA A 511 19.26 -3.53 0.13
N ALA A 512 20.05 -2.60 -0.38
CA ALA A 512 21.04 -2.86 -1.42
C ALA A 512 22.43 -3.06 -0.77
N PRO A 513 23.26 -3.98 -1.29
CA PRO A 513 24.68 -4.01 -0.94
C PRO A 513 25.35 -2.71 -1.41
N TYR A 514 26.20 -2.13 -0.57
CA TYR A 514 26.95 -0.91 -0.85
C TYR A 514 28.41 -1.11 -0.51
N HIS A 515 29.30 -0.57 -1.35
CA HIS A 515 30.74 -0.66 -1.15
C HIS A 515 31.34 0.76 -1.15
N ASP A 516 32.01 1.16 -0.08
CA ASP A 516 32.64 2.49 0.05
C ASP A 516 34.08 2.55 -0.50
N GLY A 517 34.48 1.52 -1.25
CA GLY A 517 35.84 1.32 -1.77
C GLY A 517 36.79 0.61 -0.80
N THR A 518 36.47 0.54 0.50
CA THR A 518 37.27 -0.17 1.51
C THR A 518 36.47 -1.22 2.30
N ARG A 519 35.16 -1.06 2.38
CA ARG A 519 34.25 -1.86 3.20
C ARG A 519 32.90 -2.01 2.49
N MET A 520 32.27 -3.17 2.64
CA MET A 520 30.87 -3.35 2.25
C MET A 520 29.95 -3.13 3.46
N SER A 521 28.75 -2.64 3.20
CA SER A 521 27.64 -2.53 4.16
C SER A 521 26.32 -2.77 3.43
N PHE A 522 25.26 -3.03 4.19
CA PHE A 522 23.89 -2.90 3.68
C PHE A 522 23.45 -1.44 3.80
N ARG A 523 22.73 -0.94 2.79
CA ARG A 523 22.08 0.38 2.85
C ARG A 523 20.58 0.23 2.62
N PRO A 524 19.75 0.76 3.53
CA PRO A 524 18.31 0.58 3.45
C PRO A 524 17.74 1.33 2.24
N GLN A 525 16.64 0.83 1.71
CA GLN A 525 15.81 1.47 0.69
C GLN A 525 14.34 1.18 0.96
N LEU A 526 13.46 2.13 0.62
CA LEU A 526 12.02 1.93 0.69
C LEU A 526 11.53 1.29 -0.62
N ASP A 527 10.89 0.13 -0.50
CA ASP A 527 10.31 -0.59 -1.63
C ASP A 527 8.89 -0.10 -1.95
N GLU A 528 8.14 0.19 -0.89
CA GLU A 528 6.74 0.60 -0.95
C GLU A 528 6.40 1.48 0.26
N LEU A 529 5.54 2.47 0.06
CA LEU A 529 4.97 3.31 1.11
C LEU A 529 3.45 3.25 1.06
N LEU A 530 2.82 3.41 2.21
CA LEU A 530 1.38 3.65 2.33
C LEU A 530 1.20 5.13 2.69
N VAL A 531 0.69 5.91 1.74
CA VAL A 531 0.52 7.37 1.90
C VAL A 531 -0.95 7.74 1.85
N THR A 532 -1.39 8.67 2.70
CA THR A 532 -2.71 9.29 2.51
C THR A 532 -2.57 10.53 1.64
N LEU A 533 -3.61 10.86 0.88
CA LEU A 533 -3.67 12.05 0.02
C LEU A 533 -4.66 13.05 0.62
N PRO A 534 -4.22 13.99 1.48
CA PRO A 534 -5.14 14.89 2.18
C PRO A 534 -6.06 15.68 1.26
N ALA A 535 -5.57 16.08 0.09
CA ALA A 535 -6.38 16.77 -0.92
C ALA A 535 -7.59 15.93 -1.38
N LEU A 536 -7.40 14.66 -1.71
CA LEU A 536 -8.49 13.77 -2.11
C LEU A 536 -9.38 13.38 -0.91
N ARG A 537 -8.79 13.18 0.26
CA ARG A 537 -9.53 12.93 1.51
C ARG A 537 -10.51 14.05 1.81
N SER A 538 -10.08 15.28 1.62
CA SER A 538 -10.88 16.45 1.99
C SER A 538 -11.91 16.82 0.93
N LEU A 539 -11.52 16.81 -0.35
CA LEU A 539 -12.41 17.23 -1.43
C LEU A 539 -13.36 16.11 -1.87
N LEU A 540 -12.87 14.86 -1.93
CA LEU A 540 -13.65 13.72 -2.44
C LEU A 540 -14.04 12.69 -1.36
N GLY A 541 -13.54 12.84 -0.13
CA GLY A 541 -13.85 11.90 0.96
C GLY A 541 -13.03 10.61 0.94
N LEU A 542 -11.96 10.52 0.14
CA LEU A 542 -11.12 9.33 0.01
C LEU A 542 -10.17 9.19 1.21
N ARG A 543 -10.52 8.32 2.18
CA ARG A 543 -9.82 8.23 3.47
C ARG A 543 -8.68 7.24 3.52
N ASP A 544 -8.69 6.24 2.65
CA ASP A 544 -7.75 5.13 2.72
C ASP A 544 -6.35 5.54 2.26
N ALA A 545 -5.33 4.99 2.91
CA ALA A 545 -3.95 5.14 2.47
C ALA A 545 -3.72 4.31 1.21
N VAL A 546 -2.93 4.85 0.29
CA VAL A 546 -2.67 4.27 -1.03
C VAL A 546 -1.24 3.78 -1.11
N ALA A 547 -1.05 2.61 -1.71
CA ALA A 547 0.27 2.02 -1.89
C ALA A 547 1.00 2.69 -3.06
N VAL A 548 2.22 3.15 -2.79
CA VAL A 548 3.04 3.91 -3.73
C VAL A 548 4.50 3.46 -3.69
N ARG A 549 5.22 3.69 -4.78
CA ARG A 549 6.66 3.40 -4.91
C ARG A 549 7.35 4.59 -5.54
N TYR A 550 8.64 4.77 -5.26
CA TYR A 550 9.43 5.75 -6.00
C TYR A 550 9.42 5.44 -7.50
N SER A 551 9.15 6.45 -8.33
CA SER A 551 9.13 6.31 -9.78
C SER A 551 10.55 6.04 -10.31
N ASP A 552 10.65 5.37 -11.46
CA ASP A 552 11.95 5.15 -12.11
C ASP A 552 12.57 6.48 -12.56
N ALA A 553 11.73 7.44 -12.97
CA ALA A 553 12.17 8.80 -13.31
C ALA A 553 12.86 9.48 -12.12
N TYR A 554 12.29 9.39 -10.92
CA TYR A 554 12.90 9.92 -9.70
C TYR A 554 14.14 9.13 -9.29
N ARG A 555 14.12 7.80 -9.35
CA ARG A 555 15.29 6.97 -9.03
C ARG A 555 16.50 7.29 -9.91
N GLY A 556 16.28 7.61 -11.18
CA GLY A 556 17.31 8.03 -12.13
C GLY A 556 17.76 9.49 -11.97
N ALA A 557 16.82 10.45 -11.94
CA ALA A 557 17.11 11.88 -12.05
C ALA A 557 17.00 12.68 -10.74
N GLY A 558 16.50 12.09 -9.65
CA GLY A 558 16.35 12.75 -8.35
C GLY A 558 15.45 13.98 -8.40
N GLU A 559 15.92 15.07 -7.79
CA GLU A 559 15.19 16.36 -7.71
C GLU A 559 14.90 17.00 -9.08
N ALA A 560 15.49 16.51 -10.17
CA ALA A 560 15.15 16.99 -11.52
C ALA A 560 13.87 16.34 -12.07
N ALA A 561 13.42 15.21 -11.52
CA ALA A 561 12.16 14.58 -11.90
C ALA A 561 10.99 15.23 -11.14
N ASP A 562 9.92 15.55 -11.88
CA ASP A 562 8.67 16.04 -11.29
C ASP A 562 7.77 14.90 -10.80
N VAL A 563 7.76 13.75 -11.50
CA VAL A 563 7.01 12.56 -11.07
C VAL A 563 7.79 11.84 -9.96
N LEU A 564 7.31 11.92 -8.72
CA LEU A 564 7.99 11.34 -7.55
C LEU A 564 7.60 9.89 -7.30
N LEU A 565 6.29 9.62 -7.27
CA LEU A 565 5.74 8.33 -6.88
C LEU A 565 4.86 7.75 -7.98
N ALA A 566 4.94 6.44 -8.17
CA ALA A 566 3.97 5.65 -8.92
C ALA A 566 3.00 4.98 -7.95
N LEU A 567 1.70 4.99 -8.26
CA LEU A 567 0.69 4.28 -7.49
C LEU A 567 0.67 2.80 -7.89
N ALA A 568 0.49 1.91 -6.91
CA ALA A 568 0.29 0.50 -7.18
C ALA A 568 -1.02 0.24 -7.95
N GLU A 569 -2.06 1.02 -7.62
CA GLU A 569 -3.37 0.99 -8.30
C GLU A 569 -3.81 2.42 -8.64
N PRO A 570 -4.25 2.70 -9.88
CA PRO A 570 -4.74 4.02 -10.25
C PRO A 570 -6.00 4.43 -9.47
N ILE A 571 -6.05 5.69 -9.03
CA ILE A 571 -7.18 6.27 -8.29
C ILE A 571 -8.05 7.08 -9.25
N LEU A 572 -9.37 6.89 -9.17
CA LEU A 572 -10.32 7.75 -9.87
C LEU A 572 -10.52 9.05 -9.07
N VAL A 573 -10.14 10.17 -9.67
CA VAL A 573 -10.44 11.52 -9.19
C VAL A 573 -11.67 12.01 -9.94
N ASP A 574 -12.81 12.05 -9.28
CA ASP A 574 -14.11 12.37 -9.90
C ASP A 574 -14.83 13.47 -9.11
N PHE A 575 -14.88 14.67 -9.70
CA PHE A 575 -15.60 15.81 -9.14
C PHE A 575 -17.04 15.96 -9.65
N SER A 576 -17.54 15.05 -10.49
CA SER A 576 -18.88 15.16 -11.09
C SER A 576 -20.02 15.17 -10.07
N GLN A 577 -19.84 14.50 -8.92
CA GLN A 577 -20.79 14.48 -7.80
C GLN A 577 -20.42 15.44 -6.65
N ALA A 578 -19.33 16.19 -6.81
CA ALA A 578 -18.77 17.08 -5.80
C ALA A 578 -18.29 18.41 -6.43
N SER A 579 -19.03 18.87 -7.45
CA SER A 579 -18.65 20.04 -8.25
C SER A 579 -18.57 21.30 -7.41
N ASP A 580 -19.41 21.44 -6.38
CA ASP A 580 -19.38 22.52 -5.38
C ASP A 580 -18.03 22.65 -4.66
N ARG A 581 -17.32 21.52 -4.48
CA ARG A 581 -15.97 21.47 -3.88
C ARG A 581 -14.85 21.75 -4.89
N CYS A 582 -15.17 21.78 -6.19
CA CYS A 582 -14.26 22.05 -7.30
C CYS A 582 -14.68 23.27 -8.14
N GLY A 583 -15.35 24.24 -7.52
CA GLY A 583 -15.65 25.52 -8.16
C GLY A 583 -17.01 25.63 -8.84
N GLY A 584 -17.85 24.60 -8.79
CA GLY A 584 -19.22 24.55 -9.30
C GLY A 584 -19.33 24.56 -10.83
N LEU A 585 -18.55 25.42 -11.49
CA LEU A 585 -18.51 25.59 -12.94
C LEU A 585 -17.63 24.54 -13.64
N ALA A 586 -16.79 23.82 -12.90
CA ALA A 586 -15.87 22.82 -13.42
C ALA A 586 -15.95 21.53 -12.58
N SER A 587 -15.94 20.40 -13.27
CA SER A 587 -15.93 19.06 -12.68
C SER A 587 -14.93 18.17 -13.42
N PRO A 588 -13.63 18.27 -13.13
CA PRO A 588 -12.63 17.38 -13.69
C PRO A 588 -12.88 15.93 -13.29
N VAL A 589 -12.66 15.01 -14.23
CA VAL A 589 -12.67 13.57 -13.98
C VAL A 589 -11.44 12.97 -14.64
N PHE A 590 -10.61 12.27 -13.89
CA PHE A 590 -9.40 11.62 -14.41
C PHE A 590 -8.94 10.46 -13.52
N ARG A 591 -8.10 9.59 -14.08
CA ARG A 591 -7.42 8.53 -13.33
C ARG A 591 -5.99 8.95 -13.05
N ALA A 592 -5.61 9.00 -11.78
CA ALA A 592 -4.25 9.27 -11.34
C ALA A 592 -3.52 7.96 -11.05
N ASP A 593 -2.40 7.73 -11.73
CA ASP A 593 -1.49 6.59 -11.55
C ASP A 593 -0.11 7.03 -11.05
N VAL A 594 0.15 8.34 -11.00
CA VAL A 594 1.37 8.91 -10.42
C VAL A 594 1.09 10.10 -9.49
N LEU A 595 2.04 10.41 -8.61
CA LEU A 595 2.08 11.63 -7.80
C LEU A 595 3.26 12.50 -8.25
N SER A 596 2.93 13.69 -8.77
CA SER A 596 3.89 14.73 -9.10
C SER A 596 4.17 15.65 -7.91
N ARG A 597 5.41 16.14 -7.82
CA ARG A 597 5.88 17.07 -6.78
C ARG A 597 5.20 18.43 -6.88
N THR A 598 4.89 18.86 -8.09
CA THR A 598 4.32 20.19 -8.38
C THR A 598 2.85 20.16 -8.80
N LEU A 599 2.33 19.02 -9.25
CA LEU A 599 0.95 18.87 -9.72
C LEU A 599 0.07 18.03 -8.77
N GLY A 600 0.66 17.16 -7.95
CA GLY A 600 -0.09 16.21 -7.13
C GLY A 600 -0.53 14.97 -7.93
N PRO A 601 -1.67 14.33 -7.58
CA PRO A 601 -2.19 13.17 -8.30
C PRO A 601 -2.58 13.51 -9.74
N VAL A 602 -2.04 12.77 -10.71
CA VAL A 602 -2.22 13.04 -12.15
C VAL A 602 -2.02 11.77 -12.98
N SER A 603 -2.51 11.77 -14.23
CA SER A 603 -2.25 10.71 -15.22
C SER A 603 -0.83 10.85 -15.78
N GLY A 604 0.05 9.88 -15.48
CA GLY A 604 1.43 9.82 -15.96
C GLY A 604 1.51 9.62 -17.46
N ALA A 605 0.66 8.75 -18.03
CA ALA A 605 0.54 8.59 -19.48
C ALA A 605 0.09 9.89 -20.17
N GLY A 606 -0.87 10.60 -19.56
CA GLY A 606 -1.33 11.89 -20.09
C GLY A 606 -0.28 12.99 -20.02
N LEU A 607 0.63 12.96 -19.03
CA LEU A 607 1.75 13.90 -18.94
C LEU A 607 2.85 13.65 -19.99
N ALA A 608 3.03 12.39 -20.41
CA ALA A 608 4.02 12.04 -21.42
C ALA A 608 3.56 12.35 -22.85
N GLU A 609 2.24 12.46 -23.08
CA GLU A 609 1.66 12.69 -24.39
C GLU A 609 1.47 14.20 -24.67
N LEU A 610 2.27 14.70 -25.60
CA LEU A 610 2.17 16.08 -26.10
C LEU A 610 1.55 16.08 -27.50
N LEU A 611 0.66 17.04 -27.73
CA LEU A 611 0.23 17.43 -29.07
C LEU A 611 1.44 17.94 -29.89
N PRO A 612 1.39 17.93 -31.23
CA PRO A 612 2.48 18.45 -32.07
C PRO A 612 2.88 19.90 -31.78
N SER A 613 2.02 20.67 -31.14
CA SER A 613 2.26 22.04 -30.67
C SER A 613 3.11 22.13 -29.40
N GLY A 614 3.42 21.02 -28.73
CA GLY A 614 4.15 20.97 -27.46
C GLY A 614 3.30 21.19 -26.20
N HIS A 615 1.97 21.14 -26.34
CA HIS A 615 1.01 21.24 -25.22
C HIS A 615 0.48 19.85 -24.86
N LEU A 616 -0.06 19.66 -23.66
CA LEU A 616 -0.67 18.41 -23.23
C LEU A 616 -1.99 18.14 -23.97
N ASP A 617 -2.30 16.86 -24.22
CA ASP A 617 -3.57 16.43 -24.80
C ASP A 617 -4.65 16.25 -23.71
N PRO A 618 -5.69 17.11 -23.65
CA PRO A 618 -6.75 17.01 -22.65
C PRO A 618 -7.54 15.70 -22.74
N ALA A 619 -7.67 15.11 -23.93
CA ALA A 619 -8.40 13.86 -24.12
C ALA A 619 -7.67 12.65 -23.49
N LYS A 620 -6.37 12.78 -23.24
CA LYS A 620 -5.53 11.77 -22.59
C LYS A 620 -5.39 11.99 -21.09
N LEU A 621 -5.56 13.23 -20.64
CA LEU A 621 -5.55 13.58 -19.23
C LEU A 621 -6.89 13.34 -18.53
N PHE A 622 -8.01 13.63 -19.19
CA PHE A 622 -9.34 13.55 -18.59
C PHE A 622 -10.17 12.36 -19.12
N SER A 623 -11.00 11.81 -18.25
CA SER A 623 -11.95 10.73 -18.55
C SER A 623 -13.29 11.28 -19.05
N ASP A 624 -14.15 10.39 -19.55
CA ASP A 624 -15.55 10.72 -19.85
C ASP A 624 -16.25 11.30 -18.61
N GLY A 625 -17.13 12.28 -18.83
CA GLY A 625 -17.87 12.96 -17.76
C GLY A 625 -17.17 14.17 -17.14
N ALA A 626 -15.90 14.44 -17.51
CA ALA A 626 -15.24 15.69 -17.16
C ALA A 626 -15.92 16.89 -17.85
N THR A 627 -16.35 17.90 -17.09
CA THR A 627 -17.10 19.04 -17.67
C THR A 627 -16.66 20.41 -17.16
N VAL A 628 -16.90 21.44 -17.98
CA VAL A 628 -16.89 22.86 -17.60
C VAL A 628 -18.13 23.51 -18.19
N LEU A 629 -18.96 24.16 -17.35
CA LEU A 629 -20.29 24.66 -17.69
C LEU A 629 -21.21 23.59 -18.34
N GLY A 630 -21.01 22.32 -17.97
CA GLY A 630 -21.72 21.18 -18.56
C GLY A 630 -21.21 20.73 -19.95
N PHE A 631 -20.22 21.40 -20.54
CA PHE A 631 -19.57 20.98 -21.79
C PHE A 631 -18.42 20.02 -21.54
N ASP A 632 -18.18 19.07 -22.45
CA ASP A 632 -17.10 18.08 -22.34
C ASP A 632 -15.72 18.78 -22.32
N LEU A 633 -15.04 18.64 -21.18
CA LEU A 633 -13.76 19.29 -20.90
C LEU A 633 -12.67 18.92 -21.91
N ARG A 634 -12.70 17.69 -22.42
CA ARG A 634 -11.68 17.15 -23.34
C ARG A 634 -11.68 17.83 -24.70
N THR A 635 -12.79 18.47 -25.05
CA THR A 635 -13.01 19.12 -26.34
C THR A 635 -13.13 20.62 -26.22
N LEU A 636 -13.51 21.12 -25.04
CA LEU A 636 -13.55 22.55 -24.73
C LEU A 636 -12.14 23.17 -24.57
N ILE A 637 -11.12 22.35 -24.33
CA ILE A 637 -9.72 22.77 -24.24
C ILE A 637 -8.97 22.16 -25.41
N ALA A 638 -8.36 22.99 -26.26
CA ALA A 638 -7.56 22.52 -27.40
C ALA A 638 -6.05 22.50 -27.10
N GLN A 639 -5.60 23.33 -26.17
CA GLN A 639 -4.21 23.45 -25.75
C GLN A 639 -4.19 23.56 -24.23
N LEU A 640 -3.44 22.69 -23.57
CA LEU A 640 -3.32 22.68 -22.13
C LEU A 640 -1.84 22.70 -21.74
N ASP A 641 -1.44 23.74 -21.00
CA ASP A 641 -0.06 23.85 -20.51
C ASP A 641 0.16 22.99 -19.25
N ALA A 642 -0.81 22.97 -18.35
CA ALA A 642 -0.78 22.18 -17.14
C ALA A 642 -2.18 21.71 -16.72
N PRO A 643 -2.32 20.48 -16.19
CA PRO A 643 -3.57 20.03 -15.59
C PRO A 643 -3.86 20.77 -14.26
N PRO A 644 -5.06 20.60 -13.69
CA PRO A 644 -5.35 21.08 -12.34
C PRO A 644 -4.31 20.56 -11.33
N GLN A 645 -3.65 21.48 -10.65
CA GLN A 645 -2.72 21.16 -9.56
C GLN A 645 -3.54 20.86 -8.31
N LEU A 646 -3.26 19.73 -7.67
CA LEU A 646 -3.93 19.31 -6.45
C LEU A 646 -2.91 18.92 -5.37
N LEU A 647 -2.51 19.92 -4.59
CA LEU A 647 -1.41 19.82 -3.64
C LEU A 647 -1.89 19.87 -2.18
N SER A 648 -1.09 19.31 -1.29
CA SER A 648 -1.28 19.40 0.16
C SER A 648 0.01 19.84 0.81
N VAL A 649 -0.07 20.77 1.75
CA VAL A 649 1.03 21.12 2.63
C VAL A 649 0.82 20.36 3.94
N VAL A 650 1.68 19.38 4.19
CA VAL A 650 1.66 18.54 5.39
C VAL A 650 2.76 19.01 6.33
N GLY A 651 2.40 19.27 7.59
CA GLY A 651 3.33 19.70 8.64
C GLY A 651 3.17 18.86 9.91
N PRO A 652 4.23 18.70 10.71
CA PRO A 652 4.17 17.91 11.93
C PRO A 652 3.17 18.50 12.93
N GLY A 653 2.21 17.67 13.37
CA GLY A 653 1.20 18.03 14.37
C GLY A 653 0.15 19.06 13.93
N GLN A 654 0.08 19.40 12.64
CA GLN A 654 -0.90 20.34 12.10
C GLN A 654 -1.83 19.66 11.09
N PRO A 655 -3.12 20.05 11.02
CA PRO A 655 -3.99 19.57 9.95
C PRO A 655 -3.45 20.02 8.59
N PRO A 656 -3.46 19.15 7.58
CA PRO A 656 -2.93 19.47 6.26
C PRO A 656 -3.72 20.59 5.61
N ARG A 657 -3.02 21.51 4.94
CA ARG A 657 -3.66 22.55 4.10
C ARG A 657 -3.75 22.04 2.69
N VAL A 658 -4.92 22.13 2.09
CA VAL A 658 -5.16 21.63 0.72
C VAL A 658 -5.30 22.81 -0.22
N GLN A 659 -4.66 22.72 -1.39
CA GLN A 659 -4.72 23.73 -2.43
C GLN A 659 -4.97 23.06 -3.77
N MET A 660 -6.03 23.48 -4.46
CA MET A 660 -6.27 23.14 -5.85
C MET A 660 -6.17 24.40 -6.70
N GLN A 661 -5.41 24.35 -7.79
CA GLN A 661 -5.28 25.49 -8.70
C GLN A 661 -5.28 25.06 -10.16
N TRP A 662 -5.98 25.85 -10.97
CA TRP A 662 -5.92 25.74 -12.42
C TRP A 662 -6.06 27.14 -13.01
N GLN A 663 -5.01 27.66 -13.65
CA GLN A 663 -4.93 29.08 -14.03
C GLN A 663 -4.72 29.22 -15.53
N ASP A 664 -5.27 30.30 -16.09
CA ASP A 664 -5.10 30.72 -17.48
C ASP A 664 -5.46 29.66 -18.53
N VAL A 665 -6.48 28.84 -18.24
CA VAL A 665 -6.89 27.76 -19.14
C VAL A 665 -7.69 28.35 -20.30
N ARG A 666 -7.13 28.28 -21.52
CA ARG A 666 -7.78 28.80 -22.73
C ARG A 666 -8.90 27.87 -23.20
N LEU A 667 -10.11 28.42 -23.33
CA LEU A 667 -11.27 27.72 -23.85
C LEU A 667 -11.38 27.90 -25.36
N VAL A 668 -11.95 26.91 -26.05
CA VAL A 668 -12.30 26.98 -27.47
C VAL A 668 -13.79 26.85 -27.68
N SER A 669 -14.26 27.29 -28.85
CA SER A 669 -15.68 27.22 -29.18
C SER A 669 -16.13 25.77 -29.41
N ILE A 670 -17.20 25.35 -28.73
CA ILE A 670 -17.81 24.02 -28.91
C ILE A 670 -19.33 24.08 -28.82
N GLY A 671 -20.00 23.52 -29.82
CA GLY A 671 -21.46 23.53 -29.88
C GLY A 671 -22.01 24.95 -29.70
N PRO A 672 -22.89 25.20 -28.71
CA PRO A 672 -23.42 26.52 -28.42
C PRO A 672 -22.47 27.45 -27.65
N LEU A 673 -21.31 26.99 -27.17
CA LEU A 673 -20.34 27.87 -26.51
C LEU A 673 -19.40 28.48 -27.56
N GLU A 674 -19.42 29.81 -27.68
CA GLU A 674 -18.45 30.59 -28.45
C GLU A 674 -17.39 31.16 -27.49
N ALA A 675 -16.13 30.80 -27.72
CA ALA A 675 -14.96 31.32 -27.00
C ALA A 675 -14.08 32.15 -27.94
N ASP A 676 -13.48 33.21 -27.42
CA ASP A 676 -12.48 34.05 -28.09
C ASP A 676 -11.09 33.90 -27.45
N ASP A 677 -10.10 34.66 -27.94
CA ASP A 677 -8.72 34.57 -27.45
C ASP A 677 -8.53 35.01 -25.99
N ARG A 678 -9.52 35.66 -25.39
CA ARG A 678 -9.56 36.08 -23.98
C ARG A 678 -10.37 35.14 -23.10
N SER A 679 -11.09 34.17 -23.67
CA SER A 679 -11.85 33.19 -22.88
C SER A 679 -10.92 32.36 -22.01
N ARG A 680 -11.07 32.49 -20.68
CA ARG A 680 -10.22 31.81 -19.70
C ARG A 680 -11.01 31.19 -18.58
N LEU A 681 -10.56 30.02 -18.11
CA LEU A 681 -10.98 29.39 -16.87
C LEU A 681 -9.86 29.54 -15.82
N ASN A 682 -10.24 30.01 -14.63
CA ASN A 682 -9.38 30.04 -13.44
C ASN A 682 -10.12 29.39 -12.27
N LEU A 683 -9.52 28.37 -11.67
CA LEU A 683 -10.01 27.65 -10.50
C LEU A 683 -9.02 27.78 -9.35
N THR A 684 -9.53 28.07 -8.16
CA THR A 684 -8.74 28.07 -6.93
C THR A 684 -9.57 27.53 -5.77
N VAL A 685 -9.09 26.47 -5.14
CA VAL A 685 -9.60 25.95 -3.87
C VAL A 685 -8.49 26.10 -2.86
N THR A 686 -8.78 26.75 -1.73
CA THR A 686 -7.87 26.81 -0.59
C THR A 686 -8.62 26.34 0.63
N GLN A 687 -8.09 25.30 1.26
CA GLN A 687 -8.65 24.74 2.47
C GLN A 687 -7.63 24.76 3.60
N SER A 688 -8.10 25.24 4.73
CA SER A 688 -7.43 25.26 6.03
C SER A 688 -8.27 24.49 7.05
N ALA A 689 -7.78 24.40 8.30
CA ALA A 689 -8.51 23.73 9.39
C ALA A 689 -9.90 24.33 9.64
N ASP A 690 -10.01 25.65 9.50
CA ASP A 690 -11.19 26.40 9.95
C ASP A 690 -12.06 26.91 8.78
N ASP A 691 -11.54 26.88 7.56
CA ASP A 691 -12.18 27.51 6.41
C ASP A 691 -11.78 26.84 5.09
N THR A 692 -12.77 26.65 4.22
CA THR A 692 -12.59 26.25 2.83
C THR A 692 -13.15 27.36 1.96
N VAL A 693 -12.34 27.87 1.05
CA VAL A 693 -12.75 28.87 0.05
C VAL A 693 -12.49 28.30 -1.34
N THR A 694 -13.54 28.25 -2.13
CA THR A 694 -13.56 27.74 -3.49
C THR A 694 -14.01 28.85 -4.43
N THR A 695 -13.20 29.16 -5.44
CA THR A 695 -13.51 30.17 -6.46
C THR A 695 -13.25 29.62 -7.85
N CYS A 696 -14.20 29.80 -8.76
CA CYS A 696 -14.04 29.47 -10.18
C CYS A 696 -14.53 30.62 -11.03
N VAL A 697 -13.71 31.07 -11.98
CA VAL A 697 -13.99 32.19 -12.86
C VAL A 697 -13.87 31.73 -14.30
N ILE A 698 -14.92 31.92 -15.08
CA ILE A 698 -14.89 31.77 -16.54
C ILE A 698 -15.14 33.14 -17.15
N SER A 699 -14.18 33.64 -17.94
CA SER A 699 -14.19 35.00 -18.48
C SER A 699 -14.45 35.02 -19.98
N ASP A 700 -15.01 36.12 -20.46
CA ASP A 700 -15.13 36.52 -21.86
C ASP A 700 -15.59 35.39 -22.80
N PHE A 701 -16.81 34.87 -22.63
CA PHE A 701 -17.39 33.83 -23.49
C PHE A 701 -18.83 34.18 -23.90
N ALA A 702 -19.37 33.46 -24.87
CA ALA A 702 -20.76 33.61 -25.28
C ALA A 702 -21.48 32.26 -25.45
N LEU A 703 -22.80 32.26 -25.24
CA LEU A 703 -23.67 31.14 -25.56
C LEU A 703 -24.56 31.51 -26.75
N VAL A 704 -24.44 30.77 -27.85
CA VAL A 704 -25.16 30.96 -29.11
C VAL A 704 -26.12 29.82 -29.37
N LEU A 705 -27.39 30.17 -29.49
CA LEU A 705 -28.49 29.23 -29.42
C LEU A 705 -29.48 29.50 -30.57
N PRO A 706 -29.77 28.49 -31.43
CA PRO A 706 -28.97 27.28 -31.67
C PRO A 706 -27.61 27.64 -32.31
N PRO A 707 -26.58 26.78 -32.22
CA PRO A 707 -25.28 27.06 -32.80
C PRO A 707 -25.30 27.10 -34.34
N GLY A 708 -24.30 27.76 -34.93
CA GLY A 708 -24.09 27.78 -36.39
C GLY A 708 -24.93 28.81 -37.15
N SER A 709 -25.20 28.56 -38.42
CA SER A 709 -25.88 29.52 -39.32
C SER A 709 -27.35 29.79 -38.96
N ALA A 710 -27.94 28.98 -38.08
CA ALA A 710 -29.29 29.13 -37.57
C ALA A 710 -29.38 29.94 -36.26
N ALA A 711 -28.28 30.55 -35.80
CA ALA A 711 -28.22 31.31 -34.55
C ALA A 711 -29.34 32.37 -34.43
N GLN A 712 -30.09 32.30 -33.34
CA GLN A 712 -31.21 33.20 -33.05
C GLN A 712 -30.93 34.09 -31.83
N LEU A 713 -30.16 33.61 -30.85
CA LEU A 713 -29.82 34.35 -29.65
C LEU A 713 -28.35 34.13 -29.31
N ARG A 714 -27.63 35.21 -29.02
CA ARG A 714 -26.28 35.18 -28.45
C ARG A 714 -26.30 35.87 -27.09
N LEU A 715 -25.88 35.18 -26.04
CA LEU A 715 -25.65 35.75 -24.71
C LEU A 715 -24.16 35.89 -24.48
N ARG A 716 -23.66 37.12 -24.31
CA ARG A 716 -22.26 37.40 -23.99
C ARG A 716 -22.09 37.61 -22.50
N PHE A 717 -21.02 37.05 -21.95
CA PHE A 717 -20.66 37.15 -20.55
C PHE A 717 -19.26 37.76 -20.43
N GLY A 718 -19.13 38.82 -19.63
CA GLY A 718 -17.82 39.32 -19.23
C GLY A 718 -17.11 38.35 -18.29
N SER A 719 -17.82 37.88 -17.26
CA SER A 719 -17.37 36.73 -16.46
C SER A 719 -18.51 36.07 -15.70
N LEU A 720 -18.32 34.79 -15.40
CA LEU A 720 -19.06 34.04 -14.38
C LEU A 720 -18.10 33.71 -13.24
N THR A 721 -18.41 34.17 -12.04
CA THR A 721 -17.60 33.91 -10.84
C THR A 721 -18.41 33.14 -9.81
N PHE A 722 -18.09 31.86 -9.63
CA PHE A 722 -18.59 31.06 -8.53
C PHE A 722 -17.70 31.23 -7.31
N THR A 723 -18.31 31.38 -6.14
CA THR A 723 -17.60 31.43 -4.85
C THR A 723 -18.38 30.62 -3.83
N SER A 724 -17.70 29.69 -3.16
CA SER A 724 -18.22 28.92 -2.03
C SER A 724 -17.27 29.04 -0.85
N ARG A 725 -17.82 29.28 0.34
CA ARG A 725 -17.06 29.39 1.59
C ARG A 725 -17.76 28.61 2.69
N THR A 726 -16.99 27.92 3.53
CA THR A 726 -17.54 27.19 4.68
C THR A 726 -18.46 28.09 5.52
N GLY A 727 -19.64 27.58 5.87
CA GLY A 727 -20.64 28.29 6.68
C GLY A 727 -21.43 29.38 5.94
N HIS A 728 -21.20 29.60 4.64
CA HIS A 728 -21.90 30.58 3.83
C HIS A 728 -22.61 29.90 2.66
N ALA A 729 -23.74 30.46 2.21
CA ALA A 729 -24.38 30.00 0.97
C ALA A 729 -23.46 30.31 -0.23
N PRO A 730 -23.30 29.38 -1.18
CA PRO A 730 -22.51 29.63 -2.38
C PRO A 730 -23.14 30.75 -3.21
N THR A 731 -22.29 31.56 -3.83
CA THR A 731 -22.69 32.70 -4.65
C THR A 731 -22.17 32.54 -6.06
N LEU A 732 -22.96 32.97 -7.04
CA LEU A 732 -22.54 33.06 -8.43
C LEU A 732 -22.79 34.48 -8.92
N ALA A 733 -21.71 35.20 -9.22
CA ALA A 733 -21.76 36.54 -9.78
C ALA A 733 -21.67 36.47 -11.31
N VAL A 734 -22.53 37.23 -11.98
CA VAL A 734 -22.54 37.38 -13.45
C VAL A 734 -22.14 38.82 -13.77
N ASP A 735 -21.02 38.99 -14.47
CA ASP A 735 -20.53 40.29 -14.94
C ASP A 735 -20.80 40.48 -16.43
N ARG A 736 -21.24 41.69 -16.81
CA ARG A 736 -21.48 42.13 -18.21
C ARG A 736 -22.26 41.10 -19.06
N LEU A 737 -23.47 40.75 -18.63
CA LEU A 737 -24.39 39.94 -19.43
C LEU A 737 -25.07 40.79 -20.51
N GLU A 738 -24.80 40.51 -21.78
CA GLU A 738 -25.43 41.16 -22.94
C GLU A 738 -26.18 40.13 -23.79
N ALA A 739 -27.42 40.45 -24.15
CA ALA A 739 -28.22 39.62 -25.07
C ALA A 739 -28.27 40.25 -26.46
N GLU A 740 -27.86 39.50 -27.48
CA GLU A 740 -27.93 39.87 -28.89
C GLU A 740 -28.92 38.95 -29.62
N PHE A 741 -30.00 39.54 -30.12
CA PHE A 741 -30.98 38.83 -30.95
C PHE A 741 -30.49 38.77 -32.41
N LEU A 742 -30.40 37.55 -32.94
CA LEU A 742 -29.90 37.20 -34.27
C LEU A 742 -31.03 36.59 -35.14
N GLY A 743 -30.74 36.35 -36.42
CA GLY A 743 -31.66 35.65 -37.32
C GLY A 743 -33.05 36.29 -37.38
N TYR A 744 -34.08 35.48 -37.14
CA TYR A 744 -35.48 35.90 -37.10
C TYR A 744 -35.82 36.72 -35.86
N LEU A 745 -35.10 36.54 -34.74
CA LEU A 745 -35.31 37.32 -33.52
C LEU A 745 -34.80 38.76 -33.66
N LYS A 746 -34.04 39.10 -34.71
CA LYS A 746 -33.67 40.51 -35.00
C LYS A 746 -34.89 41.42 -35.15
N LEU A 747 -36.01 40.87 -35.64
CA LEU A 747 -37.28 41.60 -35.73
C LEU A 747 -37.74 42.15 -34.38
N LEU A 748 -37.46 41.42 -33.28
CA LEU A 748 -37.81 41.85 -31.92
C LEU A 748 -36.98 43.04 -31.47
N LYS A 749 -35.69 43.06 -31.84
CA LYS A 749 -34.82 44.23 -31.61
C LYS A 749 -35.29 45.44 -32.40
N ASP A 750 -35.61 45.25 -33.69
CA ASP A 750 -36.16 46.31 -34.54
C ASP A 750 -37.50 46.85 -33.98
N LEU A 751 -38.33 45.97 -33.41
CA LEU A 751 -39.59 46.33 -32.75
C LEU A 751 -39.33 47.10 -31.44
N GLN A 752 -38.40 46.64 -30.60
CA GLN A 752 -38.03 47.28 -29.35
C GLN A 752 -37.51 48.72 -29.58
N GLU A 753 -36.63 48.91 -30.58
CA GLU A 753 -36.07 50.21 -30.94
C GLU A 753 -37.14 51.17 -31.51
N ARG A 754 -38.07 50.67 -32.33
CA ARG A 754 -39.14 51.48 -32.94
C ARG A 754 -40.24 51.87 -31.96
N VAL A 755 -40.50 51.05 -30.95
CA VAL A 755 -41.62 51.22 -30.00
C VAL A 755 -41.15 51.83 -28.66
N GLN A 756 -39.86 52.15 -28.51
CA GLN A 756 -39.28 52.75 -27.29
C GLN A 756 -39.57 51.93 -26.02
N LEU A 757 -39.61 50.60 -26.17
CA LEU A 757 -39.78 49.69 -25.05
C LEU A 757 -38.49 49.71 -24.23
N GLY A 758 -38.58 50.15 -22.96
CA GLY A 758 -37.42 50.35 -22.10
C GLY A 758 -36.53 49.11 -21.95
N ASN A 759 -35.26 49.34 -21.62
CA ASN A 759 -34.28 48.28 -21.37
C ASN A 759 -34.56 47.59 -20.03
N ALA A 760 -35.37 46.52 -20.02
CA ALA A 760 -35.46 45.64 -18.86
C ALA A 760 -34.27 44.66 -18.86
N PRO A 761 -33.35 44.69 -17.88
CA PRO A 761 -32.28 43.71 -17.80
C PRO A 761 -32.87 42.29 -17.55
N PRO A 762 -32.24 41.22 -18.06
CA PRO A 762 -32.68 39.86 -17.77
C PRO A 762 -32.59 39.58 -16.26
N GLY A 763 -33.63 38.96 -15.70
CA GLY A 763 -33.59 38.42 -14.35
C GLY A 763 -32.72 37.17 -14.34
N VAL A 764 -31.62 37.20 -13.60
CA VAL A 764 -30.71 36.05 -13.46
C VAL A 764 -30.90 35.46 -12.07
N GLU A 765 -31.21 34.18 -12.03
CA GLU A 765 -31.28 33.38 -10.82
C GLU A 765 -30.14 32.35 -10.87
N ALA A 766 -29.34 32.31 -9.82
CA ALA A 766 -28.25 31.35 -9.71
C ALA A 766 -28.44 30.48 -8.47
N THR A 767 -28.28 29.18 -8.65
CA THR A 767 -28.38 28.18 -7.59
C THR A 767 -27.13 27.30 -7.59
N PRO A 768 -26.88 26.51 -6.54
CA PRO A 768 -25.81 25.50 -6.56
C PRO A 768 -25.92 24.49 -7.71
N GLY A 769 -27.13 24.31 -8.28
CA GLY A 769 -27.39 23.36 -9.37
C GLY A 769 -27.35 23.95 -10.79
N GLY A 770 -27.19 25.27 -10.94
CA GLY A 770 -27.18 25.92 -12.27
C GLY A 770 -27.57 27.40 -12.27
N ILE A 771 -27.54 27.98 -13.48
CA ILE A 771 -27.90 29.37 -13.78
C ILE A 771 -29.15 29.40 -14.65
N THR A 772 -30.16 30.15 -14.25
CA THR A 772 -31.31 30.45 -15.10
C THR A 772 -31.38 31.96 -15.36
N ALA A 773 -31.27 32.37 -16.62
CA ALA A 773 -31.49 33.74 -17.06
C ALA A 773 -32.85 33.84 -17.76
N ARG A 774 -33.69 34.80 -17.37
CA ARG A 774 -35.03 35.02 -17.93
C ARG A 774 -35.18 36.47 -18.39
N TYR A 775 -35.67 36.66 -19.60
CA TYR A 775 -36.00 37.93 -20.21
C TYR A 775 -37.47 37.96 -20.58
N ALA A 776 -38.18 38.99 -20.17
CA ALA A 776 -39.59 39.18 -20.51
C ALA A 776 -39.80 40.61 -21.03
N LEU A 777 -40.30 40.71 -22.27
CA LEU A 777 -40.58 41.97 -22.94
C LEU A 777 -42.08 42.05 -23.21
N ALA A 778 -42.77 42.93 -22.48
CA ALA A 778 -44.15 43.26 -22.79
C ALA A 778 -44.21 44.09 -24.08
N VAL A 779 -45.00 43.65 -25.05
CA VAL A 779 -45.29 44.42 -26.27
C VAL A 779 -46.52 45.27 -25.98
N PRO A 780 -46.53 46.58 -26.29
CA PRO A 780 -47.66 47.45 -25.96
C PRO A 780 -48.90 47.06 -26.73
N ASP A 781 -50.04 47.33 -26.11
CA ASP A 781 -51.35 47.12 -26.71
C ASP A 781 -51.49 47.95 -27.99
N VAL A 782 -51.88 47.29 -29.09
CA VAL A 782 -52.13 47.95 -30.38
C VAL A 782 -53.63 48.06 -30.59
N GLN A 783 -54.13 49.30 -30.69
CA GLN A 783 -55.53 49.58 -31.02
C GLN A 783 -55.63 50.46 -32.27
N VAL A 784 -56.23 49.93 -33.33
CA VAL A 784 -56.46 50.64 -34.59
C VAL A 784 -57.90 50.43 -35.05
N GLY A 785 -58.75 51.45 -34.86
CA GLY A 785 -60.17 51.35 -35.17
C GLY A 785 -60.86 50.26 -34.36
N ALA A 786 -61.49 49.29 -35.04
CA ALA A 786 -62.13 48.14 -34.41
C ALA A 786 -61.18 46.98 -34.09
N PHE A 787 -59.89 47.07 -34.44
CA PHE A 787 -58.86 46.06 -34.16
C PHE A 787 -58.15 46.38 -32.84
N VAL A 788 -58.06 45.37 -31.96
CA VAL A 788 -57.36 45.42 -30.67
C VAL A 788 -56.50 44.18 -30.51
N LEU A 789 -55.23 44.37 -30.13
CA LEU A 789 -54.28 43.30 -29.81
C LEU A 789 -53.61 43.63 -28.47
N ARG A 790 -53.74 42.75 -27.47
CA ARG A 790 -53.30 42.97 -26.08
C ARG A 790 -52.67 41.73 -25.46
N ASN A 791 -52.05 41.90 -24.29
CA ASN A 791 -51.43 40.83 -23.49
C ASN A 791 -50.30 40.07 -24.21
N ILE A 792 -49.59 40.74 -25.11
CA ILE A 792 -48.42 40.15 -25.73
C ILE A 792 -47.22 40.33 -24.80
N VAL A 793 -46.65 39.22 -24.36
CA VAL A 793 -45.36 39.21 -23.67
C VAL A 793 -44.44 38.24 -24.38
N PHE A 794 -43.35 38.75 -24.94
CA PHE A 794 -42.27 37.90 -25.41
C PHE A 794 -41.44 37.44 -24.22
N ARG A 795 -41.13 36.15 -24.15
CA ARG A 795 -40.31 35.52 -23.13
C ARG A 795 -39.13 34.84 -23.80
N ALA A 796 -37.95 35.06 -23.25
CA ALA A 796 -36.77 34.27 -23.58
C ALA A 796 -36.14 33.80 -22.25
N GLY A 797 -35.63 32.59 -22.22
CA GLY A 797 -34.97 32.04 -21.04
C GLY A 797 -33.83 31.14 -21.44
N VAL A 798 -32.77 31.11 -20.66
CA VAL A 798 -31.65 30.18 -20.79
C VAL A 798 -31.42 29.51 -19.45
N ASP A 799 -31.33 28.19 -19.47
CA ASP A 799 -31.03 27.36 -18.30
C ASP A 799 -29.71 26.61 -18.53
N VAL A 800 -28.73 26.87 -17.67
CA VAL A 800 -27.38 26.30 -17.67
C VAL A 800 -27.21 25.44 -16.42
N PRO A 801 -27.48 24.13 -16.49
CA PRO A 801 -27.26 23.25 -15.35
C PRO A 801 -25.75 23.05 -15.10
N PHE A 802 -25.37 22.86 -13.84
CA PHE A 802 -23.99 22.51 -13.43
C PHE A 802 -23.76 21.00 -13.33
N ASP A 803 -24.60 20.22 -14.00
CA ASP A 803 -24.50 18.77 -14.11
C ASP A 803 -24.44 18.35 -15.60
N ALA A 804 -24.52 17.05 -15.88
CA ALA A 804 -24.43 16.52 -17.24
C ALA A 804 -25.65 16.80 -18.14
N ARG A 805 -26.66 17.55 -17.66
CA ARG A 805 -27.83 17.93 -18.48
C ARG A 805 -27.47 19.01 -19.50
N PRO A 806 -28.16 19.07 -20.65
CA PRO A 806 -27.87 20.05 -21.68
C PRO A 806 -28.34 21.46 -21.29
N VAL A 807 -27.57 22.47 -21.71
CA VAL A 807 -28.04 23.87 -21.72
C VAL A 807 -29.27 23.99 -22.60
N SER A 808 -30.31 24.65 -22.10
CA SER A 808 -31.59 24.80 -22.81
C SER A 808 -32.03 26.26 -22.93
N VAL A 809 -32.78 26.56 -23.98
CA VAL A 809 -33.39 27.86 -24.27
C VAL A 809 -34.88 27.70 -24.39
N SER A 810 -35.62 28.50 -23.65
CA SER A 810 -37.05 28.67 -23.85
C SER A 810 -37.33 29.96 -24.61
N LEU A 811 -38.14 29.93 -25.65
CA LEU A 811 -38.72 31.12 -26.27
C LEU A 811 -40.24 31.02 -26.19
N GLY A 812 -40.89 32.12 -25.83
CA GLY A 812 -42.33 32.17 -25.67
C GLY A 812 -42.91 33.46 -26.20
N PHE A 813 -44.09 33.37 -26.81
CA PHE A 813 -44.93 34.50 -27.14
C PHE A 813 -46.26 34.30 -26.43
N ALA A 814 -46.52 35.15 -25.44
CA ALA A 814 -47.52 34.92 -24.40
C ALA A 814 -47.26 33.58 -23.67
N SER A 815 -48.24 33.07 -22.94
CA SER A 815 -48.14 31.77 -22.27
C SER A 815 -49.51 31.12 -22.17
N ARG A 816 -49.57 29.82 -21.92
CA ARG A 816 -50.84 29.13 -21.72
C ARG A 816 -51.71 29.75 -20.61
N GLN A 817 -51.09 30.23 -19.52
CA GLN A 817 -51.81 30.84 -18.40
C GLN A 817 -52.22 32.30 -18.69
N ASN A 818 -51.58 32.94 -19.65
CA ASN A 818 -51.86 34.32 -20.03
C ASN A 818 -51.64 34.46 -21.54
N PRO A 819 -52.63 34.02 -22.37
CA PRO A 819 -52.54 34.10 -23.81
C PRO A 819 -52.66 35.56 -24.28
N PHE A 820 -52.12 35.86 -25.46
CA PHE A 820 -52.39 37.14 -26.11
C PHE A 820 -53.85 37.16 -26.57
N ASN A 821 -54.45 38.34 -26.61
CA ASN A 821 -55.83 38.54 -27.04
C ASN A 821 -55.88 39.39 -28.31
N LEU A 822 -56.65 38.95 -29.30
CA LEU A 822 -56.90 39.64 -30.55
C LEU A 822 -58.42 39.78 -30.75
N SER A 823 -58.92 40.99 -30.94
CA SER A 823 -60.34 41.23 -31.21
C SER A 823 -60.57 42.22 -32.35
N VAL A 824 -61.54 41.91 -33.21
CA VAL A 824 -62.06 42.76 -34.28
C VAL A 824 -63.59 42.76 -34.22
N LEU A 825 -64.19 43.85 -33.75
CA LEU A 825 -65.63 43.92 -33.48
C LEU A 825 -66.09 42.79 -32.53
N MET A 826 -67.06 41.97 -32.94
CA MET A 826 -67.57 40.81 -32.19
C MET A 826 -66.71 39.56 -32.34
N PHE A 827 -65.72 39.56 -33.24
CA PHE A 827 -64.81 38.44 -33.42
C PHE A 827 -63.61 38.60 -32.49
N GLY A 828 -63.43 37.64 -31.58
CA GLY A 828 -62.35 37.60 -30.60
C GLY A 828 -61.53 36.33 -30.76
N GLY A 829 -60.32 36.33 -30.22
CA GLY A 829 -59.44 35.19 -30.27
C GLY A 829 -58.19 35.46 -29.44
N GLY A 830 -57.30 34.49 -29.47
CA GLY A 830 -56.09 34.55 -28.68
C GLY A 830 -55.15 33.42 -28.98
N GLY A 831 -54.06 33.36 -28.23
CA GLY A 831 -53.14 32.26 -28.39
C GLY A 831 -51.86 32.42 -27.59
N TYR A 832 -50.99 31.44 -27.77
CA TYR A 832 -49.63 31.48 -27.28
C TYR A 832 -48.75 30.56 -28.12
N LEU A 833 -47.45 30.82 -28.05
CA LEU A 833 -46.41 29.97 -28.58
C LEU A 833 -45.37 29.79 -27.48
N ASP A 834 -44.94 28.56 -27.23
CA ASP A 834 -43.87 28.23 -26.30
C ASP A 834 -42.99 27.16 -26.96
N LEU A 835 -41.68 27.34 -26.91
CA LEU A 835 -40.74 26.41 -27.48
C LEU A 835 -39.51 26.28 -26.58
N LEU A 836 -38.95 25.07 -26.55
CA LEU A 836 -37.73 24.73 -25.83
C LEU A 836 -36.73 24.12 -26.80
N ILE A 837 -35.51 24.65 -26.82
CA ILE A 837 -34.42 24.24 -27.71
C ILE A 837 -33.21 23.90 -26.85
N ASP A 838 -32.51 22.82 -27.14
CA ASP A 838 -31.16 22.55 -26.62
C ASP A 838 -30.16 22.46 -27.79
N TYR A 839 -28.90 22.11 -27.51
CA TYR A 839 -27.89 21.97 -28.56
C TYR A 839 -28.18 20.84 -29.58
N ARG A 840 -29.08 19.90 -29.25
CA ARG A 840 -29.49 18.79 -30.11
C ARG A 840 -30.72 19.15 -30.96
N GLY A 841 -31.34 20.31 -30.72
CA GLY A 841 -32.41 20.87 -31.55
C GLY A 841 -33.66 21.25 -30.75
N LEU A 842 -34.79 21.34 -31.46
CA LEU A 842 -36.09 21.65 -30.86
C LEU A 842 -36.57 20.46 -30.00
N ARG A 843 -36.80 20.71 -28.71
CA ARG A 843 -37.22 19.70 -27.72
C ARG A 843 -38.67 19.81 -27.33
N ARG A 844 -39.25 20.99 -27.41
CA ARG A 844 -40.67 21.18 -27.19
C ARG A 844 -41.15 22.30 -28.07
N LEU A 845 -42.33 22.13 -28.65
CA LEU A 845 -43.05 23.18 -29.35
C LEU A 845 -44.52 23.06 -28.99
N GLU A 846 -45.06 24.09 -28.35
CA GLU A 846 -46.46 24.19 -28.01
C GLU A 846 -47.02 25.48 -28.57
N ALA A 847 -48.00 25.38 -29.46
CA ALA A 847 -48.67 26.52 -30.06
C ALA A 847 -50.17 26.35 -29.92
N SER A 848 -50.89 27.38 -29.50
CA SER A 848 -52.34 27.38 -29.47
C SER A 848 -52.85 28.66 -30.11
N LEU A 849 -53.85 28.53 -30.98
CA LEU A 849 -54.58 29.64 -31.56
C LEU A 849 -56.07 29.38 -31.37
N GLU A 850 -56.78 30.35 -30.83
CA GLU A 850 -58.24 30.34 -30.71
C GLU A 850 -58.84 31.54 -31.43
N PHE A 851 -60.01 31.32 -32.02
CA PHE A 851 -60.78 32.31 -32.75
C PHE A 851 -62.27 32.02 -32.58
N GLY A 852 -63.07 33.06 -32.42
CA GLY A 852 -64.50 32.91 -32.31
C GLY A 852 -65.21 34.24 -32.19
N ALA A 853 -66.42 34.19 -31.63
CA ALA A 853 -67.21 35.38 -31.36
C ALA A 853 -67.49 35.47 -29.86
N ALA A 854 -67.35 36.67 -29.31
CA ALA A 854 -67.76 36.99 -27.95
C ALA A 854 -68.63 38.24 -28.00
N VAL A 855 -69.79 38.17 -27.37
CA VAL A 855 -70.73 39.29 -27.26
C VAL A 855 -71.03 39.48 -25.79
N ALA A 856 -70.59 40.62 -25.26
CA ALA A 856 -70.93 41.07 -23.92
C ALA A 856 -71.93 42.22 -24.01
N VAL A 857 -72.99 42.17 -23.22
CA VAL A 857 -73.97 43.23 -23.06
C VAL A 857 -74.08 43.56 -21.58
N ASP A 858 -73.79 44.81 -21.25
CA ASP A 858 -73.85 45.30 -19.88
C ASP A 858 -75.00 46.30 -19.75
N PHE A 859 -76.01 45.94 -18.96
CA PHE A 859 -77.06 46.82 -18.49
C PHE A 859 -76.83 47.11 -17.01
N VAL A 860 -77.15 48.31 -16.54
CA VAL A 860 -77.01 48.75 -15.13
C VAL A 860 -77.56 47.75 -14.08
N ILE A 861 -78.49 46.88 -14.48
CA ILE A 861 -79.13 45.86 -13.64
C ILE A 861 -78.71 44.41 -13.94
N ALA A 862 -78.03 44.15 -15.06
CA ALA A 862 -77.57 42.81 -15.44
C ALA A 862 -76.49 42.88 -16.52
N SER A 863 -75.40 42.14 -16.34
CA SER A 863 -74.36 41.94 -17.36
C SER A 863 -74.40 40.50 -17.86
N ALA A 864 -74.38 40.32 -19.17
CA ALA A 864 -74.37 39.02 -19.81
C ALA A 864 -73.27 38.93 -20.85
N GLU A 865 -72.53 37.83 -20.87
CA GLU A 865 -71.55 37.49 -21.89
C GLU A 865 -71.90 36.14 -22.50
N VAL A 866 -71.77 36.02 -23.82
CA VAL A 866 -71.78 34.73 -24.50
C VAL A 866 -70.59 34.68 -25.45
N HIS A 867 -69.83 33.60 -25.39
CA HIS A 867 -68.71 33.33 -26.28
C HIS A 867 -68.81 31.95 -26.92
N ALA A 868 -68.36 31.87 -28.16
CA ALA A 868 -68.14 30.63 -28.88
C ALA A 868 -66.78 30.72 -29.56
N LEU A 869 -65.78 30.02 -29.01
CA LEU A 869 -64.37 30.05 -29.41
C LEU A 869 -63.96 28.68 -29.93
N GLY A 870 -63.49 28.60 -31.18
CA GLY A 870 -62.85 27.43 -31.73
C GLY A 870 -61.34 27.61 -31.75
N GLY A 871 -60.57 26.58 -31.42
CA GLY A 871 -59.12 26.67 -31.41
C GLY A 871 -58.43 25.39 -31.85
N VAL A 872 -57.15 25.54 -32.17
CA VAL A 872 -56.24 24.43 -32.47
C VAL A 872 -55.01 24.58 -31.61
N ARG A 873 -54.61 23.49 -30.96
CA ARG A 873 -53.39 23.38 -30.19
C ARG A 873 -52.50 22.31 -30.80
N TYR A 874 -51.26 22.69 -31.06
CA TYR A 874 -50.18 21.82 -31.50
C TYR A 874 -49.21 21.61 -30.32
N LEU A 875 -48.84 20.37 -30.04
CA LEU A 875 -47.81 20.03 -29.05
C LEU A 875 -46.86 18.99 -29.64
N MET A 876 -45.57 19.31 -29.63
CA MET A 876 -44.47 18.35 -29.81
C MET A 876 -43.75 18.18 -28.48
N ASP A 877 -43.61 16.94 -28.03
CA ASP A 877 -42.91 16.61 -26.79
C ASP A 877 -41.41 16.34 -26.97
N GLY A 878 -40.72 16.05 -25.86
CA GLY A 878 -39.27 15.82 -25.81
C GLY A 878 -38.77 14.60 -26.58
N GLN A 879 -39.64 13.64 -26.90
CA GLN A 879 -39.30 12.45 -27.69
C GLN A 879 -39.67 12.62 -29.17
N GLY A 880 -40.32 13.72 -29.53
CA GLY A 880 -40.74 14.04 -30.89
C GLY A 880 -42.19 13.65 -31.18
N ALA A 881 -42.93 13.14 -30.20
CA ALA A 881 -44.33 12.79 -30.38
C ALA A 881 -45.16 14.08 -30.56
N VAL A 882 -46.04 14.05 -31.57
CA VAL A 882 -46.84 15.21 -31.96
C VAL A 882 -48.31 14.93 -31.69
N THR A 883 -48.94 15.82 -30.93
CA THR A 883 -50.38 15.85 -30.67
C THR A 883 -50.99 17.11 -31.28
N LEU A 884 -52.06 16.94 -32.06
CA LEU A 884 -52.85 18.04 -32.61
C LEU A 884 -54.26 17.99 -32.01
N THR A 885 -54.63 19.00 -31.21
CA THR A 885 -55.94 19.10 -30.58
C THR A 885 -56.75 20.23 -31.19
N GLY A 886 -57.84 19.91 -31.87
CA GLY A 886 -58.88 20.88 -32.19
C GLY A 886 -59.86 20.97 -31.03
N PHE A 887 -60.29 22.16 -30.62
CA PHE A 887 -61.29 22.31 -29.56
C PHE A 887 -62.29 23.41 -29.87
N ILE A 888 -63.49 23.29 -29.31
CA ILE A 888 -64.53 24.32 -29.33
C ILE A 888 -64.97 24.54 -27.90
N ARG A 889 -65.01 25.81 -27.49
CA ARG A 889 -65.46 26.28 -26.19
C ARG A 889 -66.65 27.20 -26.41
N ILE A 890 -67.80 26.82 -25.88
CA ILE A 890 -69.02 27.60 -25.96
C ILE A 890 -69.46 27.85 -24.53
N GLY A 891 -69.51 29.10 -24.14
CA GLY A 891 -69.94 29.45 -22.81
C GLY A 891 -70.60 30.80 -22.76
N GLY A 892 -71.06 31.12 -21.58
CA GLY A 892 -71.64 32.42 -21.30
C GLY A 892 -71.95 32.53 -19.84
N SER A 893 -71.94 33.76 -19.37
CA SER A 893 -72.29 34.10 -18.01
C SER A 893 -73.34 35.18 -17.98
N VAL A 894 -74.20 35.15 -16.98
CA VAL A 894 -75.15 36.23 -16.69
C VAL A 894 -75.03 36.54 -15.21
N ASP A 895 -74.68 37.78 -14.91
CA ASP A 895 -74.65 38.34 -13.57
C ASP A 895 -75.76 39.40 -13.43
N ILE A 896 -76.58 39.27 -12.39
CA ILE A 896 -77.66 40.19 -12.05
C ILE A 896 -77.34 40.83 -10.70
N LEU A 897 -76.98 42.12 -10.73
CA LEU A 897 -76.71 42.97 -9.56
C LEU A 897 -75.60 42.46 -8.61
N GLY A 898 -74.75 41.53 -9.04
CA GLY A 898 -73.78 40.83 -8.18
C GLY A 898 -74.44 39.93 -7.12
N LEU A 899 -75.74 39.64 -7.24
CA LEU A 899 -76.51 38.82 -6.30
C LEU A 899 -76.73 37.40 -6.83
N VAL A 900 -76.78 37.23 -8.15
CA VAL A 900 -76.97 35.95 -8.84
C VAL A 900 -76.10 35.96 -10.10
N SER A 901 -75.17 35.01 -10.19
CA SER A 901 -74.34 34.75 -11.35
C SER A 901 -74.52 33.30 -11.78
N VAL A 902 -74.71 33.08 -13.08
CA VAL A 902 -74.72 31.73 -13.68
C VAL A 902 -73.74 31.74 -14.83
N ALA A 903 -72.78 30.84 -14.82
CA ALA A 903 -71.84 30.61 -15.91
C ALA A 903 -71.98 29.17 -16.42
N VAL A 904 -72.02 29.01 -17.74
CA VAL A 904 -72.01 27.72 -18.40
C VAL A 904 -70.85 27.70 -19.38
N GLU A 905 -70.04 26.65 -19.37
CA GLU A 905 -68.91 26.46 -20.29
C GLU A 905 -68.91 25.02 -20.81
N LEU A 906 -69.15 24.84 -22.11
CA LEU A 906 -69.01 23.58 -22.83
C LEU A 906 -67.69 23.59 -23.61
N MET A 907 -66.79 22.67 -23.28
CA MET A 907 -65.56 22.42 -24.03
C MET A 907 -65.64 21.06 -24.73
N ILE A 908 -65.48 21.04 -26.05
CA ILE A 908 -65.34 19.82 -26.85
C ILE A 908 -63.93 19.82 -27.44
N ALA A 909 -63.13 18.81 -27.16
CA ALA A 909 -61.77 18.66 -27.68
C ALA A 909 -61.63 17.36 -28.49
N LEU A 910 -60.93 17.44 -29.61
CA LEU A 910 -60.59 16.34 -30.51
C LEU A 910 -59.07 16.32 -30.67
N SER A 911 -58.40 15.37 -30.03
CA SER A 911 -56.95 15.21 -30.04
C SER A 911 -56.55 14.08 -30.99
N TYR A 912 -55.74 14.40 -31.99
CA TYR A 912 -55.09 13.42 -32.84
C TYR A 912 -53.67 13.18 -32.36
N ASP A 913 -53.40 11.95 -31.94
CA ASP A 913 -52.07 11.43 -31.61
C ASP A 913 -51.49 10.80 -32.88
N ILE A 914 -50.46 11.43 -33.43
CA ILE A 914 -49.88 11.05 -34.72
C ILE A 914 -49.14 9.71 -34.62
N GLU A 915 -48.49 9.42 -33.49
CA GLU A 915 -47.72 8.18 -33.29
C GLU A 915 -48.64 6.98 -33.03
N ALA A 916 -49.63 7.15 -32.16
CA ALA A 916 -50.63 6.12 -31.91
C ALA A 916 -51.68 6.03 -33.04
N ASN A 917 -51.59 6.92 -34.04
CA ASN A 917 -52.51 7.02 -35.18
C ASN A 917 -53.98 6.95 -34.76
N ARG A 918 -54.33 7.68 -33.69
CA ARG A 918 -55.67 7.66 -33.10
C ARG A 918 -56.19 9.07 -32.83
N MET A 919 -57.49 9.25 -33.06
CA MET A 919 -58.22 10.47 -32.75
C MET A 919 -59.15 10.23 -31.57
N VAL A 920 -58.95 10.97 -30.48
CA VAL A 920 -59.71 10.86 -29.24
C VAL A 920 -60.49 12.16 -29.02
N GLY A 921 -61.80 12.05 -28.82
CA GLY A 921 -62.68 13.13 -28.41
C GLY A 921 -62.94 13.11 -26.90
N ARG A 922 -63.10 14.30 -26.31
CA ARG A 922 -63.59 14.52 -24.94
C ARG A 922 -64.47 15.76 -24.89
N ALA A 923 -65.57 15.74 -24.14
CA ALA A 923 -66.42 16.90 -23.94
C ALA A 923 -66.72 17.08 -22.46
N THR A 924 -66.55 18.32 -22.00
CA THR A 924 -66.73 18.71 -20.60
C THR A 924 -67.65 19.91 -20.56
N LEU A 925 -68.76 19.79 -19.84
CA LEU A 925 -69.69 20.89 -19.57
C LEU A 925 -69.57 21.25 -18.09
N VAL A 926 -69.16 22.48 -17.82
CA VAL A 926 -69.09 23.04 -16.47
C VAL A 926 -70.20 24.07 -16.32
N VAL A 927 -71.05 23.89 -15.31
CA VAL A 927 -72.10 24.86 -14.94
C VAL A 927 -71.80 25.34 -13.53
N GLU A 928 -71.54 26.63 -13.39
CA GLU A 928 -71.31 27.31 -12.12
C GLU A 928 -72.50 28.22 -11.82
N ILE A 929 -73.07 28.08 -10.63
CA ILE A 929 -74.18 28.89 -10.15
C ILE A 929 -73.73 29.52 -8.83
N ASP A 930 -73.60 30.83 -8.82
CA ASP A 930 -73.26 31.63 -7.64
C ASP A 930 -74.46 32.51 -7.26
N LEU A 931 -75.03 32.26 -6.09
CA LEU A 931 -76.11 33.02 -5.46
C LEU A 931 -75.53 33.70 -4.22
N THR A 932 -76.13 34.82 -3.81
CA THR A 932 -75.66 35.68 -2.68
C THR A 932 -75.22 34.93 -1.40
N PHE A 933 -75.73 33.71 -1.13
CA PHE A 933 -75.36 32.87 0.01
C PHE A 933 -75.06 31.39 -0.34
N TYR A 934 -74.91 31.04 -1.62
CA TYR A 934 -74.69 29.67 -2.09
C TYR A 934 -74.00 29.65 -3.46
N SER A 935 -72.87 28.96 -3.58
CA SER A 935 -72.20 28.72 -4.86
C SER A 935 -72.02 27.21 -5.06
N ASP A 936 -72.22 26.73 -6.28
CA ASP A 936 -72.03 25.32 -6.63
C ASP A 936 -71.59 25.16 -8.08
N THR A 937 -70.84 24.09 -8.35
CA THR A 937 -70.27 23.79 -9.67
C THR A 937 -70.57 22.35 -10.04
N VAL A 938 -71.24 22.16 -11.17
CA VAL A 938 -71.54 20.83 -11.73
C VAL A 938 -70.69 20.63 -12.97
N GLU A 939 -69.82 19.63 -12.94
CA GLU A 939 -69.03 19.19 -14.09
C GLU A 939 -69.61 17.89 -14.66
N LEU A 940 -69.96 17.93 -15.94
CA LEU A 940 -70.37 16.77 -16.73
C LEU A 940 -69.29 16.47 -17.76
N ASP A 941 -68.58 15.38 -17.56
CA ASP A 941 -67.54 14.89 -18.46
C ASP A 941 -68.02 13.64 -19.18
N SER A 942 -67.99 13.64 -20.51
CA SER A 942 -68.41 12.49 -21.29
C SER A 942 -67.33 11.40 -21.40
N GLY A 943 -66.15 11.60 -20.78
CA GLY A 943 -65.01 10.70 -20.87
C GLY A 943 -64.33 10.77 -22.24
N GLU A 944 -63.32 9.92 -22.46
CA GLU A 944 -62.63 9.82 -23.74
C GLU A 944 -63.36 8.83 -24.68
N TRP A 945 -63.63 9.24 -25.92
CA TRP A 945 -64.09 8.34 -26.98
C TRP A 945 -63.18 8.40 -28.20
N VAL A 946 -62.96 7.29 -28.87
CA VAL A 946 -62.10 7.21 -30.05
C VAL A 946 -62.93 7.38 -31.31
N LEU A 947 -62.61 8.36 -32.16
CA LEU A 947 -63.27 8.57 -33.46
C LEU A 947 -62.67 7.73 -34.60
N ALA A 948 -61.35 7.47 -34.58
CA ALA A 948 -60.64 6.69 -35.60
C ALA A 948 -59.24 6.25 -35.09
N GLY A 949 -58.75 5.08 -35.53
CA GLY A 949 -57.44 4.49 -35.14
C GLY A 949 -57.55 3.03 -34.71
N ALA A 950 -56.50 2.22 -34.89
CA ALA A 950 -56.55 0.77 -34.63
C ALA A 950 -56.67 0.45 -33.13
N ALA A 951 -57.78 -0.16 -32.74
CA ALA A 951 -57.87 -0.88 -31.48
C ALA A 951 -57.06 -2.19 -31.60
N ALA A 952 -56.00 -2.33 -30.81
CA ALA A 952 -55.38 -3.64 -30.62
C ALA A 952 -56.26 -4.49 -29.69
N THR A 953 -57.16 -5.23 -30.33
CA THR A 953 -57.68 -6.59 -30.03
C THR A 953 -58.12 -6.95 -28.60
N GLU A 954 -59.40 -7.33 -28.50
CA GLU A 954 -60.09 -7.97 -27.37
C GLU A 954 -59.36 -9.21 -26.81
N MET A 955 -59.45 -9.41 -25.49
CA MET A 955 -59.18 -10.70 -24.83
C MET A 955 -60.47 -11.24 -24.20
N ASP A 956 -60.89 -12.40 -24.69
CA ASP A 956 -61.83 -13.41 -24.18
C ASP A 956 -63.27 -13.02 -23.81
N ALA A 957 -64.19 -13.41 -24.68
CA ALA A 957 -65.52 -13.87 -24.27
C ALA A 957 -65.49 -15.40 -24.06
N PRO A 958 -66.29 -15.95 -23.13
CA PRO A 958 -66.91 -17.23 -23.38
C PRO A 958 -68.43 -17.14 -23.42
N ALA A 959 -68.98 -17.87 -24.38
CA ALA A 959 -70.40 -17.97 -24.68
C ALA A 959 -71.15 -18.96 -23.76
N MET A 960 -72.48 -18.72 -23.70
CA MET A 960 -73.59 -19.69 -23.57
C MET A 960 -74.13 -20.04 -22.17
N ALA A 961 -75.44 -19.77 -22.04
CA ALA A 961 -76.39 -20.00 -20.93
C ALA A 961 -76.77 -21.50 -20.73
N PRO A 962 -77.82 -21.94 -19.95
CA PRO A 962 -78.79 -21.22 -19.10
C PRO A 962 -79.23 -21.92 -17.76
N GLN A 963 -80.19 -21.26 -17.08
CA GLN A 963 -81.30 -21.79 -16.22
C GLN A 963 -81.21 -21.58 -14.67
N PRO A 964 -82.34 -21.66 -13.90
CA PRO A 964 -83.53 -20.78 -13.94
C PRO A 964 -84.11 -20.45 -12.52
N GLY A 965 -85.06 -19.51 -12.43
CA GLY A 965 -86.02 -19.35 -11.31
C GLY A 965 -85.58 -18.34 -10.25
N PHE A 966 -86.33 -17.27 -9.94
CA PHE A 966 -87.64 -17.27 -9.31
C PHE A 966 -88.22 -15.84 -9.34
N ALA A 967 -89.50 -15.73 -9.67
CA ALA A 967 -90.38 -14.60 -9.33
C ALA A 967 -90.76 -14.70 -7.83
N ALA A 968 -91.21 -13.70 -7.09
CA ALA A 968 -91.75 -12.36 -7.34
C ALA A 968 -91.56 -11.50 -6.06
N PRO A 969 -91.77 -10.18 -6.07
CA PRO A 969 -92.11 -9.43 -4.86
C PRO A 969 -93.64 -9.32 -4.70
N ASP A 970 -94.14 -9.49 -3.47
CA ASP A 970 -95.47 -9.02 -3.07
C ASP A 970 -95.40 -7.55 -2.64
N ASP A 971 -96.45 -6.84 -3.05
CA ASP A 971 -96.77 -5.41 -2.90
C ASP A 971 -96.74 -4.90 -1.43
N PRO A 972 -96.53 -3.60 -1.19
CA PRO A 972 -97.70 -2.73 -1.18
C PRO A 972 -97.50 -1.33 -1.80
N ALA A 973 -98.49 -0.88 -2.54
CA ALA A 973 -98.73 0.54 -2.87
C ALA A 973 -99.71 1.20 -1.86
N PRO A 974 -99.92 2.53 -1.90
CA PRO A 974 -98.97 3.64 -1.69
C PRO A 974 -99.45 4.55 -0.52
N PRO A 975 -98.77 5.69 -0.23
CA PRO A 975 -99.49 6.92 -0.52
C PRO A 975 -98.65 8.04 -1.15
N ARG A 976 -99.29 8.71 -2.12
CA ARG A 976 -99.36 10.15 -2.41
C ARG A 976 -98.08 11.01 -2.22
N SER A 977 -97.62 11.53 -3.36
CA SER A 977 -96.84 12.78 -3.59
C SER A 977 -97.31 14.00 -2.75
N PRO A 978 -96.53 15.11 -2.72
CA PRO A 978 -95.09 15.31 -2.50
C PRO A 978 -94.90 16.10 -1.18
N ASP A 979 -93.66 16.38 -0.75
CA ASP A 979 -93.24 17.69 -0.19
C ASP A 979 -92.01 17.59 0.73
N ASP A 980 -91.08 18.48 0.41
CA ASP A 980 -90.01 19.04 1.24
C ASP A 980 -88.62 18.34 1.30
N PRO A 981 -87.75 18.56 0.29
CA PRO A 981 -86.31 18.24 0.33
C PRO A 981 -85.54 18.90 1.48
N LEU A 982 -86.12 19.91 2.15
CA LEU A 982 -85.48 20.67 3.22
C LEU A 982 -85.30 19.85 4.51
N ALA A 983 -86.16 18.83 4.75
CA ALA A 983 -86.09 17.99 5.94
C ALA A 983 -84.91 16.99 5.92
N GLY A 984 -84.56 16.45 4.74
CA GLY A 984 -83.38 15.59 4.58
C GLY A 984 -82.07 16.38 4.67
N TRP A 985 -82.08 17.62 4.19
CA TRP A 985 -80.95 18.53 4.25
C TRP A 985 -80.67 19.01 5.69
N LEU A 986 -81.71 19.31 6.50
CA LEU A 986 -81.57 19.78 7.88
C LEU A 986 -80.99 18.71 8.85
N ALA A 987 -81.21 17.42 8.58
CA ALA A 987 -80.66 16.32 9.36
C ALA A 987 -79.15 16.10 9.11
N TYR A 988 -78.67 16.36 7.89
CA TYR A 988 -77.25 16.28 7.54
C TYR A 988 -76.43 17.41 8.18
N ARG A 989 -77.03 18.59 8.31
CA ARG A 989 -76.36 19.81 8.77
C ARG A 989 -76.15 19.89 10.30
N GLN A 990 -76.94 19.17 11.08
CA GLN A 990 -76.80 19.11 12.55
C GLN A 990 -75.65 18.19 13.03
N ALA A 991 -75.04 17.40 12.15
CA ALA A 991 -73.94 16.50 12.50
C ALA A 991 -72.55 17.18 12.59
N PHE A 992 -72.42 18.45 12.18
CA PHE A 992 -71.09 19.10 12.02
C PHE A 992 -70.99 20.54 12.57
N THR A 993 -71.76 20.91 13.61
CA THR A 993 -71.57 22.22 14.26
C THR A 993 -70.53 22.13 15.39
N PRO A 994 -69.47 22.97 15.41
CA PRO A 994 -68.43 22.95 16.44
C PRO A 994 -68.84 23.77 17.68
N LEU A 995 -68.44 23.31 18.88
CA LEU A 995 -68.54 24.08 20.13
C LEU A 995 -67.15 24.52 20.64
N PRO A 996 -67.04 25.67 21.35
CA PRO A 996 -65.78 26.33 21.71
C PRO A 996 -65.13 25.75 22.98
N GLY A 997 -63.79 25.87 23.10
CA GLY A 997 -63.03 25.63 24.34
C GLY A 997 -63.32 26.68 25.44
N PRO A 998 -62.76 26.60 26.68
CA PRO A 998 -61.35 26.27 26.97
C PRO A 998 -61.06 25.54 28.34
N SER A 999 -59.77 25.38 28.66
CA SER A 999 -59.08 25.32 29.99
C SER A 999 -58.38 24.01 30.42
N THR A 1000 -57.05 24.12 30.63
CA THR A 1000 -56.13 23.26 31.41
C THR A 1000 -56.33 23.47 32.94
N PRO A 1001 -55.83 22.65 33.91
CA PRO A 1001 -54.42 22.20 34.06
C PRO A 1001 -54.13 20.84 34.79
N GLY A 1002 -52.87 20.34 34.71
CA GLY A 1002 -52.19 19.74 35.88
C GLY A 1002 -51.43 18.39 35.79
N ARG A 1003 -50.09 18.47 35.95
CA ARG A 1003 -49.12 17.60 36.70
C ARG A 1003 -48.83 16.11 36.31
N GLN A 1004 -47.58 15.90 35.81
CA GLN A 1004 -46.44 15.00 36.22
C GLN A 1004 -46.63 13.82 37.23
N PRO A 1005 -45.67 12.85 37.37
CA PRO A 1005 -44.51 12.41 36.55
C PRO A 1005 -44.28 10.86 36.48
N SER A 1006 -43.10 10.45 35.95
CA SER A 1006 -42.28 9.23 36.20
C SER A 1006 -42.73 7.84 35.70
N ASP A 1007 -41.97 7.21 34.80
CA ASP A 1007 -40.93 6.20 35.14
C ASP A 1007 -40.34 5.49 33.90
N GLN A 1008 -39.00 5.34 33.89
CA GLN A 1008 -38.24 4.31 33.17
C GLN A 1008 -38.42 2.94 33.89
N PRO A 1009 -37.98 1.75 33.41
CA PRO A 1009 -36.86 1.48 32.50
C PRO A 1009 -37.02 0.30 31.49
N LEU A 1010 -35.93 0.11 30.74
CA LEU A 1010 -35.46 -1.08 29.99
C LEU A 1010 -35.87 -2.45 30.56
N SER A 1011 -36.14 -3.44 29.69
CA SER A 1011 -35.20 -4.52 29.34
C SER A 1011 -35.85 -5.66 28.54
N ASP A 1012 -35.02 -6.26 27.69
CA ASP A 1012 -35.00 -7.68 27.30
C ASP A 1012 -35.96 -8.24 26.22
N LYS A 1013 -35.29 -8.53 25.09
CA LYS A 1013 -35.16 -9.85 24.44
C LYS A 1013 -36.32 -10.47 23.65
N GLN A 1014 -35.90 -10.83 22.42
CA GLN A 1014 -36.29 -11.95 21.56
C GLN A 1014 -37.52 -11.78 20.66
N GLY A 1015 -37.22 -11.92 19.36
CA GLY A 1015 -38.11 -11.92 18.20
C GLY A 1015 -37.28 -11.74 16.96
#